data_AF-A0A0C1EGW8-F1
#
_entry.id   AF-A0A0C1EGW8-F1
#
_cell.length_a   1.000
_cell.length_b   1.000
_cell.length_c   1.000
_cell.angle_alpha   90.00
_cell.angle_beta   90.00
_cell.angle_gamma   90.00
#
_symmetry.space_group_name_H-M   'P 1'
#
loop_
_entity.id
_entity.type
_entity.pdbx_description
1 polymer ?
#
loop_
_entity_poly.entity_id
_entity_poly.type
_entity_poly.pdbx_seq_one_letter_code
_entity_poly.pdbx_strand_id
1 'polypeptide(L)'
;MADYVFQTLADNLQALQNTYSAREEMPAWAIKLLTPTFMAVAVLTTVCPAGPVRVTIGLTAFTSLWLHVLTHWVSGPAFFMDAIFMISITVRWLLMFLAGTPEIDYHQTTRSGTTLTHTGTGDIHVLDRVLTKVRWSVELWSCWRGQGWNFVDQHLPQGAEQKQSRWEFLVFNAGRVLLNQYLSDLVRRYAFCALWPTAQFEGHVDFNSLPFLHRHGLVALQLIRDSLMLDGEYRKVSILLVGLHLSTPDRWPSLFGNVRDLYTVRNFWGRVWHQIFRQIFTRCGDLVANSALNAQKGSLLYKYSRLYVGFLVSGIQHYACALLIPSAGGYGWGMFWQMPGYAAVITVEDILKYYGKQAAGIQDGKFVRFLGYIWTAYWMTLIYALPVGFVSDIGGFTGACSKNVDGGLGNEATTAALGYHSLWRIAIRGNNVPLEIKSVLQTGRFANGTPLTHRFTGLGFLDKKLVPAVIFYDGLLTGASPFYRLLLVDIHSTMQAMALCMLVSSRSKSLSTISLLIPTIWNIFNQFYGAAFVYPLYLLLEAVTTGFNPLPPVENENCRFALLWSAIIGSFLPFTFLWPAFLRSTTERRQRAIALYRFAPVVFSLLQLVGEKTSGAQVVLQPTSHASPYFVAGCAATVGHWYALGGALVLTGRAIQRARGTGRLRALILVLRQLYYLPRSAETALRLNACVLARAAHEFLQYDLLVLFAAYLPYAYYLLAPLNLASSPLTIVLALVLGTIVLGPGGVLAFAYGVRWHLVIQE
;
A
#
# COMPACT_ATOMS: atom_id res chain seq x y z
N MET A 1 23.45 28.78 -39.41
CA MET A 1 22.20 28.01 -39.23
C MET A 1 22.25 27.20 -37.94
N ALA A 2 23.30 26.42 -37.68
CA ALA A 2 23.51 25.75 -36.38
C ALA A 2 23.53 26.75 -35.21
N ASP A 3 24.27 27.86 -35.31
CA ASP A 3 24.33 28.87 -34.24
C ASP A 3 22.97 29.52 -33.94
N TYR A 4 22.16 29.77 -34.97
CA TYR A 4 20.80 30.30 -34.81
C TYR A 4 19.89 29.30 -34.08
N VAL A 5 20.02 28.01 -34.39
CA VAL A 5 19.28 26.94 -33.69
C VAL A 5 19.74 26.85 -32.23
N PHE A 6 21.05 26.91 -31.96
CA PHE A 6 21.59 26.88 -30.59
C PHE A 6 21.17 28.10 -29.77
N GLN A 7 21.21 29.30 -30.35
CA GLN A 7 20.76 30.53 -29.69
C GLN A 7 19.27 30.47 -29.36
N THR A 8 18.45 30.05 -30.33
CA THR A 8 17.00 29.87 -30.13
C THR A 8 16.70 28.82 -29.07
N LEU A 9 17.49 27.74 -28.99
CA LEU A 9 17.33 26.72 -27.96
C LEU A 9 17.70 27.26 -26.57
N ALA A 10 18.80 28.02 -26.47
CA ALA A 10 19.23 28.65 -25.23
C ALA A 10 18.20 29.68 -24.72
N ASP A 11 17.68 30.53 -25.61
CA ASP A 11 16.65 31.52 -25.28
C ASP A 11 15.35 30.85 -24.80
N ASN A 12 14.95 29.76 -25.46
CA ASN A 12 13.77 28.98 -25.06
C ASN A 12 13.97 28.26 -23.71
N LEU A 13 15.16 27.70 -23.46
CA LEU A 13 15.49 27.07 -22.17
C LEU A 13 15.50 28.09 -21.03
N GLN A 14 16.04 29.29 -21.27
CA GLN A 14 16.07 30.36 -20.29
C GLN A 14 14.67 30.93 -20.03
N ALA A 15 13.83 31.06 -21.07
CA ALA A 15 12.42 31.44 -20.91
C ALA A 15 11.62 30.39 -20.11
N LEU A 16 11.84 29.09 -20.36
CA LEU A 16 11.24 28.02 -19.58
C LEU A 16 11.68 28.04 -18.12
N GLN A 17 12.97 28.25 -17.85
CA GLN A 17 13.50 28.31 -16.49
C GLN A 17 12.97 29.50 -15.69
N ASN A 18 12.87 30.67 -16.33
CA ASN A 18 12.23 31.86 -15.75
C ASN A 18 10.73 31.64 -15.48
N THR A 19 10.06 30.84 -16.31
CA THR A 19 8.65 30.48 -16.11
C THR A 19 8.46 29.56 -14.90
N TYR A 20 9.43 28.70 -14.59
CA TYR A 20 9.40 27.85 -13.40
C TYR A 20 9.72 28.60 -12.12
N SER A 21 10.69 29.53 -12.14
CA SER A 21 11.11 30.27 -10.94
C SER A 21 10.05 31.20 -10.35
N ALA A 22 9.03 31.56 -11.12
CA ALA A 22 7.91 32.37 -10.65
C ALA A 22 6.76 31.56 -10.01
N ARG A 23 6.82 30.22 -10.07
CA ARG A 23 5.78 29.33 -9.54
C ARG A 23 6.13 28.83 -8.15
N GLU A 24 5.11 28.58 -7.34
CA GLU A 24 5.25 28.01 -6.01
C GLU A 24 5.39 26.48 -6.09
N GLU A 25 6.07 25.89 -5.12
CA GLU A 25 6.07 24.43 -4.99
C GLU A 25 4.65 23.93 -4.69
N MET A 26 4.25 22.89 -5.42
CA MET A 26 2.91 22.34 -5.30
C MET A 26 2.68 21.73 -3.91
N PRO A 27 1.66 22.18 -3.16
CA PRO A 27 1.44 21.70 -1.81
C PRO A 27 0.99 20.23 -1.80
N ALA A 28 1.32 19.51 -0.72
CA ALA A 28 1.07 18.08 -0.62
C ALA A 28 -0.41 17.66 -0.77
N TRP A 29 -1.36 18.54 -0.41
CA TRP A 29 -2.79 18.28 -0.63
C TRP A 29 -3.15 18.34 -2.11
N ALA A 30 -2.54 19.26 -2.88
CA ALA A 30 -2.80 19.43 -4.30
C ALA A 30 -2.27 18.24 -5.09
N ILE A 31 -1.06 17.76 -4.75
CA ILE A 31 -0.49 16.51 -5.30
C ILE A 31 -1.51 15.36 -5.24
N LYS A 32 -2.26 15.24 -4.13
CA LYS A 32 -3.21 14.14 -3.92
C LYS A 32 -4.60 14.38 -4.52
N LEU A 33 -5.02 15.63 -4.66
CA LEU A 33 -6.41 15.98 -4.99
C LEU A 33 -6.61 16.43 -6.44
N LEU A 34 -5.56 16.80 -7.19
CA LEU A 34 -5.69 17.31 -8.54
C LEU A 34 -6.29 16.28 -9.51
N THR A 35 -5.72 15.08 -9.61
CA THR A 35 -6.28 14.02 -10.47
C THR A 35 -7.74 13.68 -10.12
N PRO A 36 -8.11 13.47 -8.83
CA PRO A 36 -9.52 13.34 -8.42
C PRO A 36 -10.40 14.53 -8.82
N THR A 37 -9.89 15.76 -8.73
CA THR A 37 -10.62 16.98 -9.10
C THR A 37 -10.91 17.02 -10.60
N PHE A 38 -9.91 16.73 -11.44
CA PHE A 38 -10.08 16.61 -12.88
C PHE A 38 -11.10 15.53 -13.25
N MET A 39 -11.03 14.38 -12.58
CA MET A 39 -12.01 13.30 -12.76
C MET A 39 -13.42 13.73 -12.33
N ALA A 40 -13.55 14.43 -11.19
CA ALA A 40 -14.83 14.93 -10.71
C ALA A 40 -15.45 15.92 -11.70
N VAL A 41 -14.68 16.85 -12.25
CA VAL A 41 -15.14 17.77 -13.32
C VAL A 41 -15.62 16.98 -14.54
N ALA A 42 -14.87 15.96 -14.96
CA ALA A 42 -15.25 15.11 -16.09
C ALA A 42 -16.61 14.39 -15.86
N VAL A 43 -16.80 13.82 -14.68
CA VAL A 43 -18.04 13.15 -14.28
C VAL A 43 -19.20 14.15 -14.17
N LEU A 44 -19.02 15.26 -13.45
CA LEU A 44 -20.08 16.24 -13.20
C LEU A 44 -20.56 16.91 -14.49
N THR A 45 -19.65 17.26 -15.39
CA THR A 45 -20.01 17.83 -16.70
C THR A 45 -20.76 16.84 -17.58
N THR A 46 -20.53 15.53 -17.43
CA THR A 46 -21.30 14.49 -18.14
C THR A 46 -22.76 14.47 -17.70
N VAL A 47 -23.06 14.82 -16.45
CA VAL A 47 -24.43 14.84 -15.91
C VAL A 47 -25.28 15.93 -16.57
N CYS A 48 -24.67 17.06 -16.96
CA CYS A 48 -25.36 18.12 -17.68
C CYS A 48 -26.04 17.59 -18.96
N PRO A 49 -27.21 18.13 -19.35
CA PRO A 49 -27.86 17.78 -20.62
C PRO A 49 -26.94 17.99 -21.82
N ALA A 50 -27.13 17.19 -22.87
CA ALA A 50 -26.38 17.36 -24.10
C ALA A 50 -26.70 18.71 -24.77
N GLY A 51 -25.65 19.43 -25.14
CA GLY A 51 -25.77 20.73 -25.82
C GLY A 51 -24.56 21.65 -25.58
N PRO A 52 -24.59 22.86 -26.16
CA PRO A 52 -23.49 23.81 -26.09
C PRO A 52 -23.13 24.23 -24.65
N VAL A 53 -24.14 24.36 -23.77
CA VAL A 53 -23.94 24.76 -22.36
C VAL A 53 -23.01 23.79 -21.63
N ARG A 54 -23.21 22.48 -21.80
CA ARG A 54 -22.35 21.44 -21.20
C ARG A 54 -20.90 21.58 -21.67
N VAL A 55 -20.72 21.84 -22.98
CA VAL A 55 -19.40 22.01 -23.59
C VAL A 55 -18.72 23.26 -23.03
N THR A 56 -19.43 24.39 -22.96
CA THR A 56 -18.90 25.64 -22.40
C THR A 56 -18.51 25.46 -20.93
N ILE A 57 -19.35 24.85 -20.10
CA ILE A 57 -19.05 24.60 -18.68
C ILE A 57 -17.78 23.75 -18.54
N GLY A 58 -17.70 22.63 -19.26
CA GLY A 58 -16.55 21.74 -19.15
C GLY A 58 -15.26 22.33 -19.71
N LEU A 59 -15.31 23.01 -20.87
CA LEU A 59 -14.16 23.71 -21.43
C LEU A 59 -13.65 24.79 -20.48
N THR A 60 -14.54 25.62 -19.92
CA THR A 60 -14.16 26.63 -18.93
C THR A 60 -13.54 25.98 -17.70
N ALA A 61 -14.14 24.93 -17.15
CA ALA A 61 -13.61 24.24 -15.97
C ALA A 61 -12.21 23.64 -16.21
N PHE A 62 -12.02 22.89 -17.29
CA PHE A 62 -10.71 22.31 -17.62
C PHE A 62 -9.67 23.38 -17.95
N THR A 63 -10.05 24.44 -18.68
CA THR A 63 -9.13 25.53 -19.03
C THR A 63 -8.71 26.29 -17.78
N SER A 64 -9.63 26.63 -16.89
CA SER A 64 -9.32 27.31 -15.63
C SER A 64 -8.44 26.46 -14.73
N LEU A 65 -8.71 25.14 -14.62
CA LEU A 65 -7.87 24.24 -13.82
C LEU A 65 -6.46 24.13 -14.39
N TRP A 66 -6.32 23.90 -15.70
CA TRP A 66 -5.01 23.84 -16.36
C TRP A 66 -4.26 25.17 -16.25
N LEU A 67 -4.95 26.29 -16.49
CA LEU A 67 -4.36 27.62 -16.37
C LEU A 67 -3.84 27.83 -14.96
N HIS A 68 -4.63 27.53 -13.93
CA HIS A 68 -4.21 27.68 -12.54
C HIS A 68 -2.99 26.82 -12.22
N VAL A 69 -3.07 25.51 -12.50
CA VAL A 69 -1.96 24.57 -12.23
C VAL A 69 -0.68 24.98 -12.96
N LEU A 70 -0.77 25.36 -14.24
CA LEU A 70 0.39 25.75 -15.05
C LEU A 70 0.94 27.14 -14.73
N THR A 71 0.20 28.01 -14.06
CA THR A 71 0.69 29.37 -13.74
C THR A 71 1.14 29.50 -12.30
N HIS A 72 0.61 28.68 -11.40
CA HIS A 72 0.87 28.81 -9.96
C HIS A 72 1.84 27.78 -9.44
N TRP A 73 1.92 26.58 -10.04
CA TRP A 73 2.64 25.47 -9.43
C TRP A 73 3.75 24.86 -10.27
N VAL A 74 4.80 24.47 -9.56
CA VAL A 74 5.85 23.54 -9.99
C VAL A 74 5.81 22.31 -9.08
N SER A 75 6.13 21.14 -9.61
CA SER A 75 5.99 19.86 -8.92
C SER A 75 7.25 19.02 -8.97
N GLY A 76 7.42 18.14 -7.99
CA GLY A 76 8.50 17.16 -7.96
C GLY A 76 8.12 15.83 -8.65
N PRO A 77 9.06 14.86 -8.66
CA PRO A 77 8.89 13.56 -9.32
C PRO A 77 7.66 12.76 -8.91
N ALA A 78 7.18 12.95 -7.68
CA ALA A 78 5.99 12.27 -7.17
C ALA A 78 4.72 12.56 -8.00
N PHE A 79 4.66 13.68 -8.73
CA PHE A 79 3.51 14.08 -9.53
C PHE A 79 3.56 13.58 -10.99
N PHE A 80 4.57 12.77 -11.34
CA PHE A 80 4.80 12.30 -12.70
C PHE A 80 3.57 11.62 -13.32
N MET A 81 2.95 10.69 -12.59
CA MET A 81 1.79 9.94 -13.10
C MET A 81 0.52 10.80 -13.14
N ASP A 82 0.32 11.66 -12.14
CA ASP A 82 -0.84 12.55 -12.06
C ASP A 82 -0.92 13.50 -13.26
N ALA A 83 0.19 14.09 -13.67
CA ALA A 83 0.24 14.94 -14.87
C ALA A 83 -0.25 14.20 -16.14
N ILE A 84 0.18 12.94 -16.31
CA ILE A 84 -0.22 12.08 -17.44
C ILE A 84 -1.72 11.74 -17.36
N PHE A 85 -2.25 11.44 -16.18
CA PHE A 85 -3.68 11.15 -16.00
C PHE A 85 -4.55 12.39 -16.21
N MET A 86 -4.16 13.56 -15.70
CA MET A 86 -4.88 14.81 -15.86
C MET A 86 -5.10 15.15 -17.34
N ILE A 87 -4.04 15.10 -18.15
CA ILE A 87 -4.16 15.40 -19.58
C ILE A 87 -4.99 14.32 -20.29
N SER A 88 -4.87 13.07 -19.88
CA SER A 88 -5.68 11.97 -20.43
C SER A 88 -7.17 12.16 -20.15
N ILE A 89 -7.52 12.64 -18.94
CA ILE A 89 -8.92 12.95 -18.56
C ILE A 89 -9.44 14.07 -19.45
N THR A 90 -8.69 15.16 -19.59
CA THR A 90 -9.07 16.30 -20.43
C THR A 90 -9.25 15.90 -21.88
N VAL A 91 -8.29 15.19 -22.49
CA VAL A 91 -8.38 14.77 -23.90
C VAL A 91 -9.53 13.77 -24.10
N ARG A 92 -9.72 12.82 -23.19
CA ARG A 92 -10.87 11.91 -23.23
C ARG A 92 -12.18 12.68 -23.20
N TRP A 93 -12.28 13.70 -22.34
CA TRP A 93 -13.45 14.56 -22.26
C TRP A 93 -13.67 15.30 -23.58
N LEU A 94 -12.64 15.96 -24.12
CA LEU A 94 -12.73 16.66 -25.41
C LEU A 94 -13.24 15.73 -26.52
N LEU A 95 -12.71 14.50 -26.61
CA LEU A 95 -13.17 13.52 -27.61
C LEU A 95 -14.62 13.10 -27.40
N MET A 96 -15.03 12.89 -26.15
CA MET A 96 -16.37 12.46 -25.80
C MET A 96 -17.42 13.54 -26.09
N PHE A 97 -17.09 14.82 -25.86
CA PHE A 97 -18.07 15.91 -25.86
C PHE A 97 -17.97 16.86 -27.06
N LEU A 98 -16.82 16.95 -27.73
CA LEU A 98 -16.66 17.76 -28.95
C LEU A 98 -16.81 16.93 -30.23
N ALA A 99 -16.31 15.69 -30.22
CA ALA A 99 -16.34 14.81 -31.40
C ALA A 99 -17.49 13.79 -31.36
N GLY A 100 -18.42 13.93 -30.43
CA GLY A 100 -19.50 12.97 -30.24
C GLY A 100 -20.48 13.37 -29.14
N THR A 101 -21.40 12.46 -28.83
CA THR A 101 -22.35 12.61 -27.73
C THR A 101 -22.30 11.34 -26.89
N PRO A 102 -21.79 11.39 -25.64
CA PRO A 102 -21.49 10.17 -24.89
C PRO A 102 -22.69 9.27 -24.66
N GLU A 103 -23.87 9.86 -24.45
CA GLU A 103 -25.12 9.14 -24.25
C GLU A 103 -25.57 8.32 -25.47
N ILE A 104 -25.06 8.64 -26.66
CA ILE A 104 -25.35 7.95 -27.93
C ILE A 104 -24.20 6.99 -28.28
N ASP A 105 -22.96 7.49 -28.19
CA ASP A 105 -21.77 6.77 -28.65
C ASP A 105 -21.39 5.60 -27.74
N TYR A 106 -21.75 5.65 -26.45
CA TYR A 106 -21.32 4.68 -25.44
C TYR A 106 -22.50 3.98 -24.79
N HIS A 107 -22.54 2.66 -24.93
CA HIS A 107 -23.56 1.83 -24.30
C HIS A 107 -22.93 0.60 -23.64
N GLN A 108 -23.55 0.20 -22.54
CA GLN A 108 -23.17 -1.00 -21.80
C GLN A 108 -23.52 -2.25 -22.63
N THR A 109 -22.58 -3.19 -22.71
CA THR A 109 -22.79 -4.51 -23.35
C THR A 109 -23.10 -5.59 -22.32
N THR A 110 -23.05 -5.26 -21.03
CA THR A 110 -23.30 -6.19 -19.91
C THR A 110 -24.67 -5.95 -19.27
N ARG A 111 -25.33 -7.03 -18.84
CA ARG A 111 -26.64 -6.96 -18.17
C ARG A 111 -26.62 -6.23 -16.82
N SER A 112 -25.46 -6.15 -16.17
CA SER A 112 -25.27 -5.49 -14.87
C SER A 112 -24.93 -4.01 -14.98
N GLY A 113 -24.67 -3.51 -16.19
CA GLY A 113 -24.31 -2.11 -16.44
C GLY A 113 -25.51 -1.18 -16.32
N THR A 114 -25.27 0.05 -15.85
CA THR A 114 -26.33 1.06 -15.81
C THR A 114 -26.73 1.43 -17.24
N THR A 115 -28.02 1.37 -17.57
CA THR A 115 -28.56 1.77 -18.88
C THR A 115 -29.33 3.08 -18.77
N LEU A 116 -29.05 4.03 -19.66
CA LEU A 116 -29.88 5.21 -19.83
C LEU A 116 -31.12 4.79 -20.64
N THR A 117 -32.27 4.60 -19.99
CA THR A 117 -33.52 4.26 -20.69
C THR A 117 -33.94 5.42 -21.60
N HIS A 118 -33.86 5.21 -22.91
CA HIS A 118 -34.53 6.06 -23.88
C HIS A 118 -35.91 5.46 -24.15
N THR A 119 -36.97 6.24 -23.92
CA THR A 119 -38.40 6.00 -24.23
C THR A 119 -39.27 5.27 -23.19
N GLY A 120 -40.39 5.92 -22.81
CA GLY A 120 -41.68 5.25 -22.57
C GLY A 120 -42.17 5.04 -21.14
N THR A 121 -43.07 5.93 -20.69
CA THR A 121 -44.20 5.71 -19.74
C THR A 121 -43.91 5.21 -18.32
N GLY A 122 -43.83 6.16 -17.39
CA GLY A 122 -43.92 5.95 -15.95
C GLY A 122 -43.37 7.17 -15.20
N ASP A 123 -44.04 7.62 -14.13
CA ASP A 123 -43.61 8.71 -13.25
C ASP A 123 -42.30 8.36 -12.51
N ILE A 124 -41.17 8.33 -13.23
CA ILE A 124 -39.85 8.21 -12.61
C ILE A 124 -39.49 9.60 -12.08
N HIS A 125 -39.34 9.70 -10.75
CA HIS A 125 -38.94 10.94 -10.09
C HIS A 125 -37.64 11.51 -10.70
N VAL A 126 -37.59 12.84 -10.86
CA VAL A 126 -36.42 13.55 -11.44
C VAL A 126 -35.12 13.16 -10.75
N LEU A 127 -35.16 12.94 -9.43
CA LEU A 127 -34.02 12.52 -8.63
C LEU A 127 -33.45 11.16 -9.10
N ASP A 128 -34.31 10.17 -9.38
CA ASP A 128 -33.88 8.85 -9.82
C ASP A 128 -33.23 8.90 -11.21
N ARG A 129 -33.72 9.77 -12.10
CA ARG A 129 -33.11 10.01 -13.41
C ARG A 129 -31.72 10.62 -13.28
N VAL A 130 -31.56 11.61 -12.40
CA VAL A 130 -30.25 12.24 -12.13
C VAL A 130 -29.29 11.25 -11.50
N LEU A 131 -29.73 10.50 -10.48
CA LEU A 131 -28.91 9.47 -9.83
C LEU A 131 -28.47 8.38 -10.81
N THR A 132 -29.36 7.94 -11.70
CA THR A 132 -29.05 6.97 -12.75
C THR A 132 -28.00 7.54 -13.71
N LYS A 133 -28.12 8.81 -14.11
CA LYS A 133 -27.14 9.48 -14.99
C LYS A 133 -25.78 9.66 -14.31
N VAL A 134 -25.76 10.02 -13.03
CA VAL A 134 -24.53 10.12 -12.22
C VAL A 134 -23.85 8.76 -12.16
N ARG A 135 -24.59 7.70 -11.83
CA ARG A 135 -24.06 6.33 -11.78
C ARG A 135 -23.49 5.89 -13.13
N TRP A 136 -24.23 6.11 -14.21
CA TRP A 136 -23.77 5.82 -15.58
C TRP A 136 -22.48 6.58 -15.92
N SER A 137 -22.40 7.86 -15.56
CA SER A 137 -21.21 8.68 -15.78
C SER A 137 -20.00 8.16 -15.00
N VAL A 138 -20.17 7.83 -13.72
CA VAL A 138 -19.10 7.22 -12.90
C VAL A 138 -18.63 5.90 -13.51
N GLU A 139 -19.55 5.04 -13.97
CA GLU A 139 -19.20 3.78 -14.64
C GLU A 139 -18.43 4.00 -15.95
N LEU A 140 -18.75 5.04 -16.73
CA LEU A 140 -18.06 5.38 -17.98
C LEU A 140 -16.63 5.88 -17.71
N TRP A 141 -16.50 6.81 -16.77
CA TRP A 141 -15.22 7.44 -16.42
C TRP A 141 -14.27 6.53 -15.65
N SER A 142 -14.81 5.58 -14.87
CA SER A 142 -14.01 4.54 -14.21
C SER A 142 -13.53 3.44 -15.17
N CYS A 143 -14.15 3.29 -16.36
CA CYS A 143 -13.77 2.28 -17.33
C CYS A 143 -12.98 2.85 -18.51
N TRP A 144 -11.65 2.80 -18.43
CA TRP A 144 -10.75 3.32 -19.47
C TRP A 144 -10.53 2.36 -20.64
N ARG A 145 -10.58 1.04 -20.36
CA ARG A 145 -10.33 -0.02 -21.35
C ARG A 145 -11.60 -0.52 -22.05
N GLY A 146 -12.76 0.06 -21.71
CA GLY A 146 -14.05 -0.30 -22.29
C GLY A 146 -14.62 -1.64 -21.85
N GLN A 147 -14.09 -2.28 -20.81
CA GLN A 147 -14.65 -3.53 -20.29
C GLN A 147 -16.11 -3.36 -19.87
N GLY A 148 -17.00 -4.13 -20.49
CA GLY A 148 -18.45 -4.01 -20.34
C GLY A 148 -19.12 -2.93 -21.20
N TRP A 149 -18.37 -2.30 -22.12
CA TRP A 149 -18.85 -1.27 -23.04
C TRP A 149 -18.59 -1.67 -24.51
N ASN A 150 -19.27 -0.99 -25.43
CA ASN A 150 -19.16 -1.21 -26.88
C ASN A 150 -17.80 -0.86 -27.50
N PHE A 151 -16.90 -0.25 -26.75
CA PHE A 151 -15.57 0.16 -27.19
C PHE A 151 -14.43 -0.68 -26.59
N VAL A 152 -14.75 -1.84 -25.99
CA VAL A 152 -13.75 -2.79 -25.50
C VAL A 152 -12.79 -3.21 -26.61
N ASP A 153 -11.49 -3.30 -26.28
CA ASP A 153 -10.54 -3.93 -27.20
C ASP A 153 -10.72 -5.45 -27.18
N GLN A 154 -11.09 -6.01 -28.34
CA GLN A 154 -11.37 -7.43 -28.53
C GLN A 154 -10.14 -8.34 -28.34
N HIS A 155 -8.93 -7.80 -28.42
CA HIS A 155 -7.70 -8.60 -28.29
C HIS A 155 -7.26 -8.82 -26.85
N LEU A 156 -7.94 -8.21 -25.88
CA LEU A 156 -7.55 -8.33 -24.48
C LEU A 156 -7.87 -9.75 -23.96
N PRO A 157 -6.88 -10.44 -23.38
CA PRO A 157 -7.10 -11.79 -22.88
C PRO A 157 -8.09 -11.78 -21.73
N GLN A 158 -9.08 -12.66 -21.82
CA GLN A 158 -10.03 -12.95 -20.75
C GLN A 158 -9.43 -14.02 -19.84
N GLY A 159 -9.27 -13.73 -18.56
CA GLY A 159 -8.60 -14.57 -17.58
C GLY A 159 -9.51 -15.16 -16.51
N ALA A 160 -8.89 -15.63 -15.43
CA ALA A 160 -9.57 -16.27 -14.31
C ALA A 160 -10.57 -15.35 -13.59
N GLU A 161 -10.38 -14.03 -13.69
CA GLU A 161 -11.24 -13.01 -13.09
C GLU A 161 -12.72 -13.13 -13.50
N GLN A 162 -13.01 -13.73 -14.66
CA GLN A 162 -14.38 -13.95 -15.11
C GLN A 162 -15.16 -14.96 -14.26
N LYS A 163 -14.45 -15.89 -13.62
CA LYS A 163 -15.04 -16.99 -12.85
C LYS A 163 -14.82 -16.85 -11.34
N GLN A 164 -14.00 -15.90 -10.92
CA GLN A 164 -13.65 -15.69 -9.52
C GLN A 164 -14.84 -15.11 -8.74
N SER A 165 -15.03 -15.62 -7.51
CA SER A 165 -15.84 -14.90 -6.53
C SER A 165 -15.14 -13.60 -6.12
N ARG A 166 -15.91 -12.64 -5.57
CA ARG A 166 -15.35 -11.37 -5.09
C ARG A 166 -14.23 -11.58 -4.08
N TRP A 167 -14.42 -12.50 -3.12
CA TRP A 167 -13.41 -12.74 -2.08
C TRP A 167 -12.11 -13.32 -2.65
N GLU A 168 -12.22 -14.30 -3.55
CA GLU A 168 -11.05 -14.87 -4.24
C GLU A 168 -10.32 -13.81 -5.05
N PHE A 169 -11.06 -12.96 -5.78
CA PHE A 169 -10.49 -11.85 -6.53
C PHE A 169 -9.73 -10.87 -5.61
N LEU A 170 -10.32 -10.49 -4.48
CA LEU A 170 -9.68 -9.55 -3.53
C LEU A 170 -8.39 -10.14 -2.94
N VAL A 171 -8.43 -11.39 -2.47
CA VAL A 171 -7.26 -12.07 -1.88
C VAL A 171 -6.16 -12.28 -2.94
N PHE A 172 -6.54 -12.74 -4.13
CA PHE A 172 -5.60 -12.97 -5.23
C PHE A 172 -4.91 -11.67 -5.65
N ASN A 173 -5.67 -10.59 -5.87
CA ASN A 173 -5.10 -9.32 -6.27
C ASN A 173 -4.27 -8.67 -5.17
N ALA A 174 -4.66 -8.80 -3.89
CA ALA A 174 -3.83 -8.33 -2.78
C ALA A 174 -2.48 -9.06 -2.74
N GLY A 175 -2.47 -10.38 -2.90
CA GLY A 175 -1.24 -11.16 -3.02
C GLY A 175 -0.38 -10.77 -4.23
N ARG A 176 -1.01 -10.47 -5.37
CA ARG A 176 -0.32 -9.98 -6.58
C ARG A 176 0.30 -8.60 -6.39
N VAL A 177 -0.37 -7.68 -5.70
CA VAL A 177 0.19 -6.35 -5.37
C VAL A 177 1.45 -6.52 -4.52
N LEU A 178 1.40 -7.35 -3.48
CA LEU A 178 2.55 -7.65 -2.63
C LEU A 178 3.69 -8.30 -3.42
N LEU A 179 3.37 -9.26 -4.29
CA LEU A 179 4.35 -9.91 -5.15
C LEU A 179 5.01 -8.93 -6.13
N ASN A 180 4.24 -8.06 -6.78
CA ASN A 180 4.77 -7.07 -7.70
C ASN A 180 5.70 -6.09 -6.99
N GLN A 181 5.32 -5.64 -5.79
CA GLN A 181 6.18 -4.80 -4.95
C GLN A 181 7.48 -5.51 -4.61
N TYR A 182 7.39 -6.75 -4.10
CA TYR A 182 8.55 -7.55 -3.74
C TYR A 182 9.50 -7.78 -4.94
N LEU A 183 8.96 -8.16 -6.10
CA LEU A 183 9.74 -8.35 -7.32
C LEU A 183 10.38 -7.04 -7.79
N SER A 184 9.66 -5.92 -7.71
CA SER A 184 10.20 -4.59 -8.07
C SER A 184 11.37 -4.20 -7.16
N ASP A 185 11.27 -4.51 -5.86
CA ASP A 185 12.35 -4.28 -4.90
C ASP A 185 13.55 -5.22 -5.13
N LEU A 186 13.32 -6.49 -5.46
CA LEU A 186 14.41 -7.40 -5.85
C LEU A 186 15.15 -6.91 -7.10
N VAL A 187 14.40 -6.53 -8.14
CA VAL A 187 14.96 -6.01 -9.40
C VAL A 187 15.73 -4.73 -9.14
N ARG A 188 15.17 -3.80 -8.34
CA ARG A 188 15.87 -2.57 -7.93
C ARG A 188 17.19 -2.90 -7.25
N ARG A 189 17.13 -3.69 -6.18
CA ARG A 189 18.28 -3.93 -5.29
C ARG A 189 19.40 -4.72 -5.94
N TYR A 190 19.06 -5.85 -6.58
CA TYR A 190 20.07 -6.82 -7.02
C TYR A 190 20.48 -6.65 -8.48
N ALA A 191 19.70 -5.94 -9.30
CA ALA A 191 20.00 -5.75 -10.71
C ALA A 191 20.19 -4.28 -11.06
N PHE A 192 19.21 -3.41 -10.77
CA PHE A 192 19.28 -2.01 -11.16
C PHE A 192 20.42 -1.30 -10.43
N CYS A 193 20.49 -1.43 -9.11
CA CYS A 193 21.53 -0.81 -8.30
C CYS A 193 22.93 -1.38 -8.52
N ALA A 194 23.05 -2.57 -9.11
CA ALA A 194 24.35 -3.13 -9.51
C ALA A 194 24.91 -2.43 -10.76
N LEU A 195 24.03 -1.93 -11.63
CA LEU A 195 24.40 -1.20 -12.85
C LEU A 195 24.35 0.32 -12.66
N TRP A 196 23.62 0.79 -11.64
CA TRP A 196 23.51 2.22 -11.33
C TRP A 196 24.81 2.71 -10.69
N PRO A 197 25.40 3.82 -11.17
CA PRO A 197 26.58 4.38 -10.53
C PRO A 197 26.22 4.77 -9.10
N THR A 198 26.75 4.03 -8.12
CA THR A 198 26.58 4.34 -6.70
C THR A 198 27.23 5.69 -6.44
N ALA A 199 26.42 6.71 -6.22
CA ALA A 199 26.87 8.05 -5.86
C ALA A 199 27.78 7.99 -4.61
N GLN A 200 29.08 8.21 -4.85
CA GLN A 200 29.96 8.98 -3.96
C GLN A 200 29.71 10.50 -4.11
N PHE A 201 28.66 10.90 -4.83
CA PHE A 201 28.37 12.30 -5.14
C PHE A 201 26.88 12.58 -4.98
N GLU A 202 26.54 13.56 -4.13
CA GLU A 202 25.19 14.11 -3.93
C GLU A 202 24.63 14.85 -5.16
N GLY A 203 25.10 14.53 -6.38
CA GLY A 203 24.80 15.24 -7.62
C GLY A 203 23.98 14.44 -8.65
N HIS A 204 23.47 15.15 -9.65
CA HIS A 204 22.79 14.59 -10.83
C HIS A 204 23.66 13.57 -11.57
N VAL A 205 23.05 12.44 -11.96
CA VAL A 205 23.68 11.47 -12.88
C VAL A 205 23.26 11.82 -14.31
N ASP A 206 24.22 12.23 -15.14
CA ASP A 206 24.00 12.36 -16.59
C ASP A 206 23.84 10.97 -17.21
N PHE A 207 22.60 10.60 -17.51
CA PHE A 207 22.26 9.30 -18.07
C PHE A 207 22.89 9.04 -19.44
N ASN A 208 23.19 10.09 -20.22
CA ASN A 208 23.82 9.94 -21.52
C ASN A 208 25.31 9.57 -21.43
N SER A 209 25.97 9.93 -20.33
CA SER A 209 27.38 9.62 -20.09
C SER A 209 27.65 8.14 -19.81
N LEU A 210 26.61 7.36 -19.48
CA LEU A 210 26.74 5.95 -19.15
C LEU A 210 27.07 5.09 -20.38
N PRO A 211 27.86 4.00 -20.21
CA PRO A 211 28.15 3.07 -21.29
C PRO A 211 26.87 2.55 -21.96
N PHE A 212 26.91 2.40 -23.29
CA PHE A 212 25.74 2.03 -24.08
C PHE A 212 25.03 0.76 -23.56
N LEU A 213 25.79 -0.31 -23.30
CA LEU A 213 25.23 -1.56 -22.76
C LEU A 213 24.64 -1.39 -21.35
N HIS A 214 25.23 -0.55 -20.51
CA HIS A 214 24.68 -0.24 -19.17
C HIS A 214 23.36 0.50 -19.29
N ARG A 215 23.25 1.47 -20.22
CA ARG A 215 21.98 2.18 -20.49
C ARG A 215 20.89 1.20 -20.90
N HIS A 216 21.18 0.31 -21.86
CA HIS A 216 20.23 -0.72 -22.28
C HIS A 216 19.78 -1.62 -21.12
N GLY A 217 20.73 -2.07 -20.28
CA GLY A 217 20.44 -2.87 -19.09
C GLY A 217 19.56 -2.13 -18.07
N LEU A 218 19.92 -0.90 -17.73
CA LEU A 218 19.16 -0.04 -16.80
C LEU A 218 17.75 0.22 -17.31
N VAL A 219 17.58 0.53 -18.60
CA VAL A 219 16.27 0.76 -19.21
C VAL A 219 15.42 -0.51 -19.21
N ALA A 220 16.00 -1.67 -19.52
CA ALA A 220 15.27 -2.93 -19.46
C ALA A 220 14.75 -3.23 -18.05
N LEU A 221 15.60 -3.05 -17.04
CA LEU A 221 15.24 -3.25 -15.64
C LEU A 221 14.19 -2.23 -15.18
N GLN A 222 14.32 -0.97 -15.60
CA GLN A 222 13.34 0.06 -15.28
C GLN A 222 11.99 -0.23 -15.94
N LEU A 223 11.95 -0.66 -17.21
CA LEU A 223 10.73 -1.04 -17.90
C LEU A 223 10.00 -2.21 -17.21
N ILE A 224 10.75 -3.18 -16.67
CA ILE A 224 10.19 -4.26 -15.83
C ILE A 224 9.55 -3.68 -14.57
N ARG A 225 10.26 -2.80 -13.86
CA ARG A 225 9.76 -2.15 -12.64
C ARG A 225 8.51 -1.31 -12.90
N ASP A 226 8.50 -0.52 -13.98
CA ASP A 226 7.36 0.29 -14.38
C ASP A 226 6.15 -0.59 -14.72
N SER A 227 6.38 -1.74 -15.37
CA SER A 227 5.32 -2.72 -15.65
C SER A 227 4.73 -3.30 -14.35
N LEU A 228 5.58 -3.66 -13.38
CA LEU A 228 5.14 -4.17 -12.08
C LEU A 228 4.38 -3.10 -11.27
N MET A 229 4.86 -1.86 -11.31
CA MET A 229 4.21 -0.71 -10.68
C MET A 229 2.82 -0.47 -11.27
N LEU A 230 2.70 -0.38 -12.60
CA LEU A 230 1.43 -0.17 -13.28
C LEU A 230 0.42 -1.30 -13.00
N ASP A 231 0.85 -2.56 -13.05
CA ASP A 231 -0.02 -3.70 -12.68
C ASP A 231 -0.43 -3.63 -11.20
N GLY A 232 0.49 -3.21 -10.32
CA GLY A 232 0.21 -2.98 -8.90
C GLY A 232 -0.86 -1.92 -8.66
N GLU A 233 -0.71 -0.73 -9.25
CA GLU A 233 -1.69 0.37 -9.11
C GLU A 233 -3.04 0.00 -9.70
N TYR A 234 -3.07 -0.62 -10.88
CA TYR A 234 -4.29 -1.13 -11.50
C TYR A 234 -5.04 -2.09 -10.57
N ARG A 235 -4.32 -3.00 -9.92
CA ARG A 235 -4.91 -3.96 -8.97
C ARG A 235 -5.38 -3.29 -7.69
N LYS A 236 -4.66 -2.31 -7.13
CA LYS A 236 -5.12 -1.55 -5.95
C LYS A 236 -6.47 -0.88 -6.22
N VAL A 237 -6.62 -0.24 -7.37
CA VAL A 237 -7.90 0.36 -7.79
C VAL A 237 -8.98 -0.72 -7.96
N SER A 238 -8.65 -1.87 -8.56
CA SER A 238 -9.60 -2.99 -8.70
C SER A 238 -10.09 -3.52 -7.36
N ILE A 239 -9.20 -3.65 -6.36
CA ILE A 239 -9.53 -4.12 -5.01
C ILE A 239 -10.49 -3.14 -4.34
N LEU A 240 -10.20 -1.84 -4.45
CA LEU A 240 -11.06 -0.80 -3.89
C LEU A 240 -12.46 -0.84 -4.51
N LEU A 241 -12.56 -0.83 -5.85
CA LEU A 241 -13.85 -0.76 -6.53
C LEU A 241 -14.67 -2.05 -6.42
N VAL A 242 -14.03 -3.23 -6.48
CA VAL A 242 -14.72 -4.51 -6.28
C VAL A 242 -15.11 -4.70 -4.81
N GLY A 243 -14.26 -4.30 -3.86
CA GLY A 243 -14.54 -4.36 -2.42
C GLY A 243 -15.70 -3.47 -2.00
N LEU A 244 -15.79 -2.26 -2.56
CA LEU A 244 -16.89 -1.32 -2.36
C LEU A 244 -18.17 -1.66 -3.15
N HIS A 245 -18.20 -2.78 -3.88
CA HIS A 245 -19.33 -3.20 -4.72
C HIS A 245 -19.67 -2.21 -5.85
N LEU A 246 -18.70 -1.36 -6.24
CA LEU A 246 -18.82 -0.42 -7.36
C LEU A 246 -18.44 -1.05 -8.70
N SER A 247 -17.79 -2.23 -8.67
CA SER A 247 -17.39 -2.97 -9.86
C SER A 247 -17.43 -4.48 -9.62
N THR A 248 -17.26 -5.27 -10.68
CA THR A 248 -17.25 -6.74 -10.65
C THR A 248 -15.91 -7.28 -11.15
N PRO A 249 -15.43 -8.44 -10.66
CA PRO A 249 -14.14 -9.02 -11.04
C PRO A 249 -13.88 -9.09 -12.56
N ASP A 250 -14.89 -9.45 -13.34
CA ASP A 250 -14.83 -9.59 -14.81
C ASP A 250 -14.51 -8.29 -15.55
N ARG A 251 -14.71 -7.12 -14.91
CA ARG A 251 -14.36 -5.81 -15.47
C ARG A 251 -12.87 -5.46 -15.33
N TRP A 252 -12.09 -6.30 -14.65
CA TRP A 252 -10.69 -6.06 -14.33
C TRP A 252 -9.74 -7.14 -14.89
N PRO A 253 -9.71 -7.36 -16.23
CA PRO A 253 -8.79 -8.32 -16.82
C PRO A 253 -7.33 -7.87 -16.67
N SER A 254 -6.41 -8.81 -16.86
CA SER A 254 -4.96 -8.54 -16.82
C SER A 254 -4.59 -7.24 -17.53
N LEU A 255 -3.76 -6.42 -16.89
CA LEU A 255 -3.35 -5.13 -17.46
C LEU A 255 -2.51 -5.34 -18.72
N PHE A 256 -1.57 -6.27 -18.65
CA PHE A 256 -0.67 -6.61 -19.74
C PHE A 256 -1.12 -7.88 -20.47
N GLY A 257 -0.80 -7.94 -21.77
CA GLY A 257 -1.00 -9.10 -22.63
C GLY A 257 0.08 -10.17 -22.48
N ASN A 258 0.13 -11.11 -23.43
CA ASN A 258 1.06 -12.23 -23.36
C ASN A 258 2.47 -11.82 -23.78
N VAL A 259 3.48 -12.12 -22.94
CA VAL A 259 4.90 -11.87 -23.24
C VAL A 259 5.39 -12.60 -24.50
N ARG A 260 4.71 -13.67 -24.93
CA ARG A 260 5.01 -14.39 -26.18
C ARG A 260 4.75 -13.55 -27.44
N ASP A 261 4.07 -12.42 -27.31
CA ASP A 261 3.82 -11.50 -28.42
C ASP A 261 4.89 -10.40 -28.54
N LEU A 262 5.91 -10.37 -27.67
CA LEU A 262 6.96 -9.33 -27.62
C LEU A 262 8.02 -9.42 -28.73
N TYR A 263 7.75 -10.12 -29.83
CA TYR A 263 8.68 -10.27 -30.95
C TYR A 263 8.57 -9.16 -32.00
N THR A 264 7.73 -8.15 -31.79
CA THR A 264 7.69 -6.95 -32.63
C THR A 264 7.27 -5.71 -31.83
N VAL A 265 7.77 -4.51 -32.20
CA VAL A 265 7.43 -3.24 -31.54
C VAL A 265 5.94 -2.92 -31.72
N ARG A 266 5.37 -3.26 -32.88
CA ARG A 266 3.93 -3.16 -33.12
C ARG A 266 3.11 -4.00 -32.14
N ASN A 267 3.56 -5.23 -31.86
CA ASN A 267 2.86 -6.11 -30.91
C ASN A 267 3.04 -5.64 -29.46
N PHE A 268 4.22 -5.11 -29.10
CA PHE A 268 4.45 -4.52 -27.79
C PHE A 268 3.35 -3.51 -27.45
N TRP A 269 3.20 -2.46 -28.27
CA TRP A 269 2.21 -1.41 -28.04
C TRP A 269 0.77 -1.83 -28.36
N GLY A 270 0.60 -2.75 -29.30
CA GLY A 270 -0.71 -3.15 -29.81
C GLY A 270 -1.41 -4.27 -29.04
N ARG A 271 -0.66 -5.12 -28.33
CA ARG A 271 -1.17 -6.35 -27.69
C ARG A 271 -0.68 -6.56 -26.27
N VAL A 272 0.54 -6.13 -25.94
CA VAL A 272 1.17 -6.49 -24.66
C VAL A 272 1.08 -5.37 -23.63
N TRP A 273 1.36 -4.12 -24.01
CA TRP A 273 1.34 -2.97 -23.12
C TRP A 273 -0.09 -2.66 -22.62
N HIS A 274 -0.23 -1.86 -21.56
CA HIS A 274 -1.44 -1.78 -20.71
C HIS A 274 -2.80 -1.45 -21.37
N GLN A 275 -2.83 -0.95 -22.60
CA GLN A 275 -4.02 -0.52 -23.37
C GLN A 275 -4.96 0.51 -22.69
N ILE A 276 -4.74 0.95 -21.45
CA ILE A 276 -5.55 1.96 -20.70
C ILE A 276 -5.97 3.15 -21.58
N PHE A 277 -5.04 3.77 -22.31
CA PHE A 277 -5.30 4.99 -23.10
C PHE A 277 -5.55 4.73 -24.59
N ARG A 278 -5.61 3.46 -25.01
CA ARG A 278 -5.65 3.08 -26.43
C ARG A 278 -6.78 3.77 -27.18
N GLN A 279 -7.98 3.76 -26.59
CA GLN A 279 -9.18 4.32 -27.22
C GLN A 279 -9.01 5.80 -27.58
N ILE A 280 -8.39 6.58 -26.69
CA ILE A 280 -8.14 8.01 -26.88
C ILE A 280 -7.28 8.21 -28.13
N PHE A 281 -6.14 7.51 -28.18
CA PHE A 281 -5.19 7.62 -29.28
C PHE A 281 -5.77 7.14 -30.61
N THR A 282 -6.48 6.01 -30.59
CA THR A 282 -7.07 5.47 -31.82
C THR A 282 -8.22 6.35 -32.33
N ARG A 283 -9.03 6.93 -31.44
CA ARG A 283 -10.14 7.82 -31.83
C ARG A 283 -9.60 9.12 -32.43
N CYS A 284 -8.55 9.71 -31.86
CA CYS A 284 -7.85 10.84 -32.49
C CYS A 284 -7.33 10.48 -33.88
N GLY A 285 -6.69 9.32 -34.02
CA GLY A 285 -6.20 8.83 -35.32
C GLY A 285 -7.33 8.62 -36.33
N ASP A 286 -8.47 8.07 -35.89
CA ASP A 286 -9.64 7.87 -36.73
C ASP A 286 -10.27 9.20 -37.17
N LEU A 287 -10.33 10.21 -36.30
CA LEU A 287 -10.84 11.54 -36.65
C LEU A 287 -9.96 12.22 -37.70
N VAL A 288 -8.63 12.22 -37.51
CA VAL A 288 -7.71 12.85 -38.48
C VAL A 288 -7.73 12.09 -39.81
N ALA A 289 -7.66 10.76 -39.78
CA ALA A 289 -7.67 9.95 -40.99
C ALA A 289 -8.96 10.12 -41.80
N ASN A 290 -10.12 10.09 -41.14
CA ASN A 290 -11.41 10.17 -41.83
C ASN A 290 -11.80 11.61 -42.17
N SER A 291 -11.65 12.56 -41.25
CA SER A 291 -12.23 13.91 -41.40
C SER A 291 -11.25 14.94 -41.98
N ALA A 292 -9.95 14.84 -41.67
CA ALA A 292 -8.96 15.79 -42.17
C ALA A 292 -8.31 15.33 -43.48
N LEU A 293 -8.09 14.02 -43.63
CA LEU A 293 -7.40 13.44 -44.79
C LEU A 293 -8.32 12.71 -45.78
N ASN A 294 -9.61 12.50 -45.43
CA ASN A 294 -10.56 11.71 -46.22
C ASN A 294 -10.00 10.34 -46.66
N ALA A 295 -9.17 9.72 -45.81
CA ALA A 295 -8.50 8.46 -46.13
C ALA A 295 -9.47 7.29 -46.05
N GLN A 296 -9.57 6.50 -47.13
CA GLN A 296 -10.44 5.33 -47.16
C GLN A 296 -9.94 4.24 -46.19
N LYS A 297 -10.86 3.67 -45.39
CA LYS A 297 -10.56 2.54 -44.50
C LYS A 297 -9.92 1.39 -45.30
N GLY A 298 -8.81 0.86 -44.79
CA GLY A 298 -8.03 -0.19 -45.45
C GLY A 298 -6.89 0.33 -46.33
N SER A 299 -6.88 1.61 -46.69
CA SER A 299 -5.74 2.21 -47.41
C SER A 299 -4.49 2.33 -46.53
N LEU A 300 -3.31 2.42 -47.17
CA LEU A 300 -2.05 2.70 -46.47
C LEU A 300 -2.08 4.08 -45.79
N LEU A 301 -2.68 5.07 -46.44
CA LEU A 301 -2.85 6.41 -45.87
C LEU A 301 -3.65 6.35 -44.57
N TYR A 302 -4.77 5.62 -44.55
CA TYR A 302 -5.56 5.43 -43.33
C TYR A 302 -4.76 4.69 -42.24
N LYS A 303 -4.07 3.61 -42.59
CA LYS A 303 -3.27 2.81 -41.66
C LYS A 303 -2.17 3.65 -40.98
N TYR A 304 -1.37 4.38 -41.76
CA TYR A 304 -0.23 5.13 -41.22
C TYR A 304 -0.63 6.46 -40.60
N SER A 305 -1.62 7.19 -41.14
CA SER A 305 -2.12 8.40 -40.47
C SER A 305 -2.65 8.07 -39.07
N ARG A 306 -3.46 7.01 -38.93
CA ARG A 306 -3.95 6.54 -37.63
C ARG A 306 -2.81 6.14 -36.68
N LEU A 307 -1.76 5.49 -37.20
CA LEU A 307 -0.57 5.12 -36.42
C LEU A 307 0.15 6.36 -35.90
N TYR A 308 0.58 7.26 -36.79
CA TYR A 308 1.38 8.42 -36.42
C TYR A 308 0.60 9.39 -35.54
N VAL A 309 -0.68 9.68 -35.85
CA VAL A 309 -1.52 10.54 -35.00
C VAL A 309 -1.70 9.92 -33.61
N GLY A 310 -1.94 8.61 -33.52
CA GLY A 310 -2.08 7.93 -32.22
C GLY A 310 -0.83 8.08 -31.35
N PHE A 311 0.36 7.85 -31.93
CA PHE A 311 1.64 8.01 -31.22
C PHE A 311 1.98 9.48 -30.94
N LEU A 312 1.63 10.43 -31.82
CA LEU A 312 1.80 11.87 -31.56
C LEU A 312 0.98 12.32 -30.35
N VAL A 313 -0.30 11.97 -30.30
CA VAL A 313 -1.18 12.29 -29.16
C VAL A 313 -0.68 11.62 -27.88
N SER A 314 -0.17 10.39 -27.97
CA SER A 314 0.49 9.72 -26.84
C SER A 314 1.73 10.47 -26.34
N GLY A 315 2.53 11.03 -27.26
CA GLY A 315 3.68 11.88 -26.96
C GLY A 315 3.27 13.18 -26.25
N ILE A 316 2.21 13.86 -26.71
CA ILE A 316 1.67 15.06 -26.04
C ILE A 316 1.27 14.72 -24.60
N GLN A 317 0.59 13.59 -24.42
CA GLN A 317 0.20 13.12 -23.10
C GLN A 317 1.42 12.89 -22.19
N HIS A 318 2.49 12.29 -22.71
CA HIS A 318 3.71 12.03 -21.92
C HIS A 318 4.49 13.31 -21.63
N TYR A 319 4.42 14.31 -22.51
CA TYR A 319 5.06 15.61 -22.28
C TYR A 319 4.41 16.42 -21.14
N ALA A 320 3.18 16.09 -20.73
CA ALA A 320 2.48 16.82 -19.67
C ALA A 320 3.26 16.87 -18.35
N CYS A 321 4.04 15.83 -18.01
CA CYS A 321 4.89 15.87 -16.82
C CYS A 321 5.99 16.93 -16.92
N ALA A 322 6.54 17.15 -18.12
CA ALA A 322 7.59 18.14 -18.37
C ALA A 322 7.10 19.59 -18.38
N LEU A 323 5.79 19.83 -18.25
CA LEU A 323 5.20 21.18 -18.06
C LEU A 323 5.19 21.61 -16.58
N LEU A 324 5.30 20.64 -15.67
CA LEU A 324 5.15 20.84 -14.22
C LEU A 324 6.37 20.38 -13.44
N ILE A 325 7.20 19.50 -14.00
CA ILE A 325 8.40 18.98 -13.36
C ILE A 325 9.62 19.52 -14.12
N PRO A 326 10.40 20.44 -13.52
CA PRO A 326 11.60 20.97 -14.14
C PRO A 326 12.63 19.86 -14.40
N SER A 327 13.22 19.87 -15.60
CA SER A 327 14.26 18.93 -16.04
C SER A 327 15.44 19.75 -16.54
N ALA A 328 16.54 19.74 -15.77
CA ALA A 328 17.73 20.55 -16.03
C ALA A 328 18.48 20.11 -17.30
N GLY A 329 18.47 18.81 -17.62
CA GLY A 329 19.13 18.20 -18.78
C GLY A 329 18.34 18.27 -20.08
N GLY A 330 17.21 18.98 -20.15
CA GLY A 330 16.42 19.15 -21.38
C GLY A 330 15.69 17.88 -21.86
N TYR A 331 15.58 16.86 -21.02
CA TYR A 331 14.92 15.59 -21.33
C TYR A 331 13.40 15.69 -21.44
N GLY A 332 12.80 16.83 -21.07
CA GLY A 332 11.36 17.05 -21.19
C GLY A 332 10.80 16.71 -22.57
N TRP A 333 11.46 17.17 -23.64
CA TRP A 333 11.07 16.84 -25.02
C TRP A 333 11.29 15.36 -25.38
N GLY A 334 12.18 14.67 -24.69
CA GLY A 334 12.36 13.23 -24.82
C GLY A 334 11.08 12.45 -24.47
N MET A 335 10.30 12.94 -23.51
CA MET A 335 9.00 12.36 -23.16
C MET A 335 7.99 12.43 -24.30
N PHE A 336 8.04 13.49 -25.12
CA PHE A 336 7.24 13.61 -26.34
C PHE A 336 7.77 12.71 -27.46
N TRP A 337 9.05 12.89 -27.82
CA TRP A 337 9.64 12.31 -29.02
C TRP A 337 9.78 10.78 -29.00
N GLN A 338 9.81 10.16 -27.81
CA GLN A 338 9.81 8.70 -27.72
C GLN A 338 8.64 8.06 -28.49
N MET A 339 7.46 8.67 -28.49
CA MET A 339 6.26 8.05 -29.04
C MET A 339 6.26 8.09 -30.57
N PRO A 340 6.48 9.24 -31.24
CA PRO A 340 6.69 9.26 -32.69
C PRO A 340 7.88 8.38 -33.13
N GLY A 341 8.93 8.26 -32.30
CA GLY A 341 10.04 7.33 -32.52
C GLY A 341 9.58 5.88 -32.70
N TYR A 342 8.69 5.39 -31.82
CA TYR A 342 8.12 4.05 -31.97
C TYR A 342 7.26 3.90 -33.23
N ALA A 343 6.50 4.93 -33.63
CA ALA A 343 5.75 4.88 -34.89
C ALA A 343 6.68 4.73 -36.10
N ALA A 344 7.81 5.44 -36.12
CA ALA A 344 8.82 5.31 -37.17
C ALA A 344 9.43 3.90 -37.20
N VAL A 345 9.82 3.34 -36.04
CA VAL A 345 10.34 1.97 -35.96
C VAL A 345 9.29 0.95 -36.42
N ILE A 346 8.01 1.13 -36.09
CA ILE A 346 6.93 0.27 -36.57
C ILE A 346 6.78 0.35 -38.10
N THR A 347 6.92 1.53 -38.69
CA THR A 347 6.90 1.68 -40.15
C THR A 347 8.07 0.96 -40.81
N VAL A 348 9.28 1.08 -40.26
CA VAL A 348 10.46 0.34 -40.72
C VAL A 348 10.25 -1.17 -40.57
N GLU A 349 9.75 -1.61 -39.42
CA GLU A 349 9.42 -3.01 -39.15
C GLU A 349 8.41 -3.58 -40.16
N ASP A 350 7.37 -2.81 -40.52
CA ASP A 350 6.39 -3.21 -41.53
C ASP A 350 7.01 -3.29 -42.93
N ILE A 351 7.91 -2.38 -43.30
CA ILE A 351 8.65 -2.40 -44.58
C ILE A 351 9.56 -3.63 -44.66
N LEU A 352 10.32 -3.92 -43.58
CA LEU A 352 11.19 -5.09 -43.50
C LEU A 352 10.39 -6.39 -43.63
N LYS A 353 9.23 -6.48 -42.96
CA LYS A 353 8.32 -7.64 -43.08
C LYS A 353 7.78 -7.79 -44.51
N TYR A 354 7.42 -6.68 -45.16
CA TYR A 354 6.92 -6.70 -46.53
C TYR A 354 7.98 -7.22 -47.51
N TYR A 355 9.17 -6.61 -47.54
CA TYR A 355 10.24 -7.04 -48.45
C TYR A 355 10.81 -8.41 -48.10
N GLY A 356 10.92 -8.76 -46.81
CA GLY A 356 11.36 -10.09 -46.39
C GLY A 356 10.42 -11.19 -46.91
N LYS A 357 9.11 -10.95 -46.87
CA LYS A 357 8.11 -11.90 -47.39
C LYS A 357 8.06 -11.91 -48.92
N GLN A 358 8.05 -10.74 -49.57
CA GLN A 358 7.83 -10.62 -51.01
C GLN A 358 9.09 -10.89 -51.84
N ALA A 359 10.23 -10.32 -51.44
CA ALA A 359 11.48 -10.40 -52.21
C ALA A 359 12.36 -11.57 -51.80
N ALA A 360 12.42 -11.88 -50.50
CA ALA A 360 13.32 -12.91 -49.97
C ALA A 360 12.62 -14.24 -49.61
N GLY A 361 11.30 -14.34 -49.77
CA GLY A 361 10.54 -15.55 -49.48
C GLY A 361 10.60 -16.00 -48.01
N ILE A 362 10.98 -15.12 -47.08
CA ILE A 362 11.15 -15.43 -45.67
C ILE A 362 9.77 -15.71 -45.06
N GLN A 363 9.61 -16.91 -44.51
CA GLN A 363 8.38 -17.33 -43.83
C GLN A 363 8.45 -17.05 -42.33
N ASP A 364 7.29 -16.86 -41.70
CA ASP A 364 7.22 -16.78 -40.24
C ASP A 364 7.65 -18.11 -39.62
N GLY A 365 8.57 -18.04 -38.66
CA GLY A 365 9.17 -19.22 -38.05
C GLY A 365 9.86 -18.86 -36.74
N LYS A 366 10.29 -19.87 -35.98
CA LYS A 366 10.91 -19.68 -34.66
C LYS A 366 12.15 -18.76 -34.72
N PHE A 367 12.96 -18.90 -35.76
CA PHE A 367 14.16 -18.08 -35.96
C PHE A 367 13.81 -16.60 -36.24
N VAL A 368 12.86 -16.33 -37.15
CA VAL A 368 12.40 -14.96 -37.44
C VAL A 368 11.81 -14.30 -36.20
N ARG A 369 11.05 -15.06 -35.39
CA ARG A 369 10.52 -14.57 -34.12
C ARG A 369 11.62 -14.29 -33.10
N PHE A 370 12.66 -15.13 -33.03
CA PHE A 370 13.83 -14.90 -32.18
C PHE A 370 14.54 -13.58 -32.55
N LEU A 371 14.79 -13.33 -33.84
CA LEU A 371 15.32 -12.05 -34.31
C LEU A 371 14.38 -10.89 -33.96
N GLY A 372 13.06 -11.11 -34.06
CA GLY A 372 12.05 -10.15 -33.64
C GLY A 372 12.11 -9.78 -32.16
N TYR A 373 12.41 -10.73 -31.26
CA TYR A 373 12.63 -10.44 -29.84
C TYR A 373 13.87 -9.57 -29.63
N ILE A 374 14.98 -9.85 -30.34
CA ILE A 374 16.20 -9.03 -30.27
C ILE A 374 15.92 -7.61 -30.78
N TRP A 375 15.27 -7.50 -31.94
CA TRP A 375 14.85 -6.23 -32.53
C TRP A 375 13.99 -5.41 -31.55
N THR A 376 12.98 -6.05 -30.97
CA THR A 376 12.06 -5.39 -30.04
C THR A 376 12.78 -4.98 -28.77
N ALA A 377 13.57 -5.86 -28.16
CA ALA A 377 14.35 -5.54 -26.96
C ALA A 377 15.28 -4.34 -27.21
N TYR A 378 16.01 -4.34 -28.32
CA TYR A 378 16.91 -3.27 -28.71
C TYR A 378 16.19 -1.93 -28.88
N TRP A 379 15.15 -1.86 -29.73
CA TRP A 379 14.46 -0.60 -30.00
C TRP A 379 13.66 -0.07 -28.82
N MET A 380 13.05 -0.97 -28.04
CA MET A 380 12.35 -0.58 -26.81
C MET A 380 13.32 0.06 -25.81
N THR A 381 14.47 -0.57 -25.56
CA THR A 381 15.43 -0.03 -24.60
C THR A 381 16.16 1.21 -25.12
N LEU A 382 16.41 1.31 -26.43
CA LEU A 382 17.01 2.50 -27.04
C LEU A 382 16.11 3.73 -26.92
N ILE A 383 14.81 3.59 -27.24
CA ILE A 383 13.87 4.72 -27.25
C ILE A 383 13.40 5.04 -25.82
N TYR A 384 13.13 4.02 -24.99
CA TYR A 384 12.71 4.22 -23.59
C TYR A 384 13.85 4.79 -22.70
N ALA A 385 15.07 4.87 -23.21
CA ALA A 385 16.16 5.65 -22.62
C ALA A 385 15.81 7.13 -22.44
N LEU A 386 14.94 7.71 -23.28
CA LEU A 386 14.50 9.10 -23.16
C LEU A 386 13.71 9.35 -21.86
N PRO A 387 12.64 8.59 -21.55
CA PRO A 387 11.98 8.61 -20.23
C PRO A 387 12.90 8.35 -19.06
N VAL A 388 13.78 7.34 -19.17
CA VAL A 388 14.67 6.99 -18.05
C VAL A 388 15.67 8.12 -17.80
N GLY A 389 16.16 8.76 -18.86
CA GLY A 389 16.95 9.99 -18.76
C GLY A 389 16.19 11.12 -18.08
N PHE A 390 14.92 11.36 -18.46
CA PHE A 390 14.07 12.33 -17.78
C PHE A 390 13.88 12.02 -16.30
N VAL A 391 13.58 10.76 -15.94
CA VAL A 391 13.41 10.34 -14.54
C VAL A 391 14.71 10.49 -13.75
N SER A 392 15.87 10.21 -14.36
CA SER A 392 17.18 10.46 -13.77
C SER A 392 17.39 11.95 -13.50
N ASP A 393 17.07 12.77 -14.50
CA ASP A 393 17.27 14.22 -14.47
C ASP A 393 16.32 14.96 -13.52
N ILE A 394 15.16 14.40 -13.18
CA ILE A 394 14.30 14.98 -12.13
C ILE A 394 14.65 14.44 -10.74
N GLY A 395 15.71 13.65 -10.62
CA GLY A 395 16.14 13.04 -9.34
C GLY A 395 15.32 11.82 -8.92
N GLY A 396 14.55 11.20 -9.81
CA GLY A 396 13.68 10.05 -9.51
C GLY A 396 14.40 8.78 -9.05
N PHE A 397 15.73 8.70 -9.19
CA PHE A 397 16.57 7.60 -8.69
C PHE A 397 17.46 7.98 -7.50
N THR A 398 17.39 9.22 -7.01
CA THR A 398 18.17 9.67 -5.85
C THR A 398 17.83 8.83 -4.61
N GLY A 399 18.84 8.38 -3.88
CA GLY A 399 18.67 7.53 -2.69
C GLY A 399 18.18 6.10 -2.94
N ALA A 400 17.72 5.76 -4.16
CA ALA A 400 17.11 4.47 -4.48
C ALA A 400 18.06 3.25 -4.34
N CYS A 401 19.37 3.50 -4.29
CA CYS A 401 20.44 2.50 -4.18
C CYS A 401 21.36 2.73 -2.97
N SER A 402 20.93 3.49 -1.96
CA SER A 402 21.71 3.70 -0.73
C SER A 402 21.88 2.40 0.06
N LYS A 403 23.12 2.06 0.42
CA LYS A 403 23.50 0.78 1.06
C LYS A 403 22.90 0.57 2.46
N ASN A 404 22.31 1.58 3.08
CA ASN A 404 21.91 1.55 4.50
C ASN A 404 20.45 1.12 4.76
N VAL A 405 19.63 0.84 3.74
CA VAL A 405 18.16 0.72 3.93
C VAL A 405 17.61 -0.72 3.86
N ASP A 406 18.26 -1.65 3.15
CA ASP A 406 17.45 -2.68 2.47
C ASP A 406 17.42 -4.10 3.06
N GLY A 407 17.94 -4.39 4.26
CA GLY A 407 17.91 -5.76 4.80
C GLY A 407 16.56 -6.24 5.39
N GLY A 408 15.60 -5.34 5.63
CA GLY A 408 14.43 -5.62 6.49
C GLY A 408 13.21 -6.17 5.77
N LEU A 409 12.74 -5.45 4.75
CA LEU A 409 11.38 -5.50 4.17
C LEU A 409 10.85 -6.89 3.76
N GLY A 410 11.72 -7.82 3.36
CA GLY A 410 11.31 -9.20 3.04
C GLY A 410 10.94 -10.04 4.27
N ASN A 411 11.50 -9.70 5.43
CA ASN A 411 11.31 -10.43 6.67
C ASN A 411 9.96 -10.11 7.30
N GLU A 412 9.50 -8.84 7.34
CA GLU A 412 8.25 -8.51 8.03
C GLU A 412 7.01 -9.04 7.30
N ALA A 413 7.01 -9.07 5.96
CA ALA A 413 5.94 -9.70 5.18
C ALA A 413 5.85 -11.22 5.45
N THR A 414 7.01 -11.88 5.48
CA THR A 414 7.12 -13.31 5.79
C THR A 414 6.71 -13.59 7.23
N THR A 415 7.13 -12.74 8.17
CA THR A 415 6.78 -12.81 9.60
C THR A 415 5.29 -12.57 9.82
N ALA A 416 4.65 -11.65 9.10
CA ALA A 416 3.20 -11.46 9.13
C ALA A 416 2.46 -12.71 8.61
N ALA A 417 2.90 -13.29 7.49
CA ALA A 417 2.30 -14.50 6.94
C ALA A 417 2.47 -15.71 7.88
N LEU A 418 3.65 -15.88 8.47
CA LEU A 418 3.93 -16.88 9.50
C LEU A 418 3.08 -16.66 10.75
N GLY A 419 2.90 -15.40 11.16
CA GLY A 419 2.03 -15.02 12.25
C GLY A 419 0.58 -15.42 11.99
N TYR A 420 0.02 -15.03 10.85
CA TYR A 420 -1.33 -15.43 10.46
C TYR A 420 -1.51 -16.95 10.44
N HIS A 421 -0.56 -17.67 9.83
CA HIS A 421 -0.58 -19.12 9.76
C HIS A 421 -0.56 -19.75 11.16
N SER A 422 0.33 -19.27 12.04
CA SER A 422 0.49 -19.80 13.39
C SER A 422 -0.77 -19.59 14.24
N LEU A 423 -1.33 -18.38 14.20
CA LEU A 423 -2.53 -18.01 14.94
C LEU A 423 -3.78 -18.75 14.43
N TRP A 424 -4.08 -18.63 13.13
CA TRP A 424 -5.38 -19.03 12.60
C TRP A 424 -5.40 -20.46 12.07
N ARG A 425 -4.27 -20.99 11.58
CA ARG A 425 -4.20 -22.37 11.08
C ARG A 425 -3.73 -23.35 12.15
N ILE A 426 -2.71 -23.02 12.93
CA ILE A 426 -2.17 -23.94 13.94
C ILE A 426 -2.98 -23.86 15.23
N ALA A 427 -2.99 -22.71 15.91
CA ALA A 427 -3.62 -22.59 17.23
C ALA A 427 -5.15 -22.76 17.18
N ILE A 428 -5.83 -22.13 16.21
CA ILE A 428 -7.29 -22.19 16.09
C ILE A 428 -7.76 -23.45 15.35
N ARG A 429 -7.35 -23.69 14.10
CA ARG A 429 -7.88 -24.82 13.31
C ARG A 429 -7.32 -26.19 13.71
N GLY A 430 -6.14 -26.25 14.33
CA GLY A 430 -5.50 -27.53 14.70
C GLY A 430 -6.11 -28.23 15.92
N ASN A 431 -6.94 -27.56 16.72
CA ASN A 431 -7.30 -27.98 18.08
C ASN A 431 -8.83 -28.12 18.33
N ASN A 432 -9.65 -28.38 17.30
CA ASN A 432 -11.13 -28.44 17.39
C ASN A 432 -11.82 -27.18 17.95
N VAL A 433 -11.09 -26.05 18.08
CA VAL A 433 -11.59 -24.77 18.60
C VAL A 433 -12.85 -24.28 17.87
N PRO A 434 -12.96 -24.35 16.53
CA PRO A 434 -14.18 -23.90 15.85
C PRO A 434 -15.43 -24.71 16.24
N LEU A 435 -15.27 -26.00 16.53
CA LEU A 435 -16.36 -26.86 16.98
C LEU A 435 -16.82 -26.48 18.39
N GLU A 436 -15.87 -26.23 19.29
CA GLU A 436 -16.17 -25.76 20.66
C GLU A 436 -16.82 -24.38 20.66
N ILE A 437 -16.30 -23.41 19.88
CA ILE A 437 -16.94 -22.09 19.74
C ILE A 437 -18.37 -22.25 19.22
N LYS A 438 -18.58 -23.09 18.21
CA LYS A 438 -19.92 -23.37 17.68
C LYS A 438 -20.83 -24.00 18.75
N SER A 439 -20.32 -24.93 19.54
CA SER A 439 -21.05 -25.57 20.64
C SER A 439 -21.50 -24.55 21.69
N VAL A 440 -20.60 -23.67 22.14
CA VAL A 440 -20.92 -22.61 23.12
C VAL A 440 -21.95 -21.63 22.56
N LEU A 441 -21.83 -21.26 21.27
CA LEU A 441 -22.81 -20.39 20.60
C LEU A 441 -24.20 -21.02 20.50
N GLN A 442 -24.29 -22.34 20.31
CA GLN A 442 -25.57 -23.06 20.20
C GLN A 442 -26.22 -23.29 21.56
N THR A 443 -25.44 -23.67 22.56
CA THR A 443 -25.94 -24.04 23.90
C THR A 443 -26.07 -22.85 24.85
N GLY A 444 -25.41 -21.72 24.55
CA GLY A 444 -25.32 -20.57 25.45
C GLY A 444 -24.50 -20.85 26.71
N ARG A 445 -23.77 -21.96 26.77
CA ARG A 445 -22.99 -22.39 27.95
C ARG A 445 -21.63 -22.95 27.55
N PHE A 446 -20.63 -22.70 28.38
CA PHE A 446 -19.33 -23.35 28.27
C PHE A 446 -19.40 -24.80 28.76
N ALA A 447 -18.44 -25.63 28.37
CA ALA A 447 -18.38 -27.04 28.76
C ALA A 447 -18.30 -27.28 30.29
N ASN A 448 -17.92 -26.27 31.08
CA ASN A 448 -17.93 -26.31 32.55
C ASN A 448 -19.26 -25.80 33.17
N GLY A 449 -20.29 -25.56 32.37
CA GLY A 449 -21.60 -25.06 32.81
C GLY A 449 -21.72 -23.53 32.93
N THR A 450 -20.62 -22.79 32.77
CA THR A 450 -20.60 -21.32 32.84
C THR A 450 -21.53 -20.72 31.77
N PRO A 451 -22.42 -19.77 32.09
CA PRO A 451 -23.28 -19.12 31.10
C PRO A 451 -22.50 -18.13 30.21
N LEU A 452 -22.91 -18.02 28.94
CA LEU A 452 -22.42 -17.01 28.01
C LEU A 452 -23.27 -15.74 28.10
N THR A 453 -22.61 -14.61 28.29
CA THR A 453 -23.23 -13.28 28.23
C THR A 453 -23.37 -12.86 26.77
N HIS A 454 -24.54 -12.36 26.39
CA HIS A 454 -24.83 -11.92 25.02
C HIS A 454 -25.04 -10.40 24.89
N ARG A 455 -25.14 -9.67 26.00
CA ARG A 455 -25.35 -8.22 26.03
C ARG A 455 -24.20 -7.50 26.73
N PHE A 456 -23.45 -6.70 25.99
CA PHE A 456 -22.28 -5.97 26.48
C PHE A 456 -22.43 -4.47 26.33
N THR A 457 -22.86 -4.01 25.15
CA THR A 457 -22.97 -2.60 24.77
C THR A 457 -24.41 -2.11 24.69
N GLY A 458 -25.38 -3.04 24.65
CA GLY A 458 -26.79 -2.72 24.37
C GLY A 458 -27.11 -2.65 22.87
N LEU A 459 -26.11 -2.70 21.99
CA LEU A 459 -26.25 -2.69 20.54
C LEU A 459 -26.14 -4.13 20.00
N GLY A 460 -27.27 -4.73 19.64
CA GLY A 460 -27.34 -6.15 19.29
C GLY A 460 -26.44 -6.59 18.12
N PHE A 461 -26.18 -5.72 17.14
CA PHE A 461 -25.25 -6.04 16.03
C PHE A 461 -23.79 -6.07 16.49
N LEU A 462 -23.42 -5.19 17.42
CA LEU A 462 -22.06 -5.03 17.94
C LEU A 462 -21.75 -6.16 18.92
N ASP A 463 -22.69 -6.46 19.81
CA ASP A 463 -22.56 -7.55 20.76
C ASP A 463 -22.33 -8.91 20.05
N LYS A 464 -23.04 -9.17 18.93
CA LYS A 464 -22.80 -10.37 18.10
C LYS A 464 -21.36 -10.49 17.58
N LYS A 465 -20.68 -9.36 17.31
CA LYS A 465 -19.28 -9.35 16.85
C LYS A 465 -18.27 -9.55 17.98
N LEU A 466 -18.65 -9.23 19.22
CA LEU A 466 -17.79 -9.36 20.41
C LEU A 466 -17.82 -10.76 21.02
N VAL A 467 -18.95 -11.47 20.91
CA VAL A 467 -19.15 -12.82 21.49
C VAL A 467 -18.02 -13.81 21.17
N PRO A 468 -17.54 -13.97 19.92
CA PRO A 468 -16.49 -14.95 19.62
C PRO A 468 -15.19 -14.71 20.42
N ALA A 469 -14.80 -13.44 20.61
CA ALA A 469 -13.63 -13.11 21.41
C ALA A 469 -13.85 -13.43 22.89
N VAL A 470 -15.06 -13.19 23.41
CA VAL A 470 -15.44 -13.56 24.79
C VAL A 470 -15.32 -15.07 25.00
N ILE A 471 -15.85 -15.87 24.07
CA ILE A 471 -15.76 -17.33 24.14
C ILE A 471 -14.30 -17.79 24.15
N PHE A 472 -13.47 -17.19 23.29
CA PHE A 472 -12.08 -17.60 23.15
C PHE A 472 -11.21 -17.24 24.38
N TYR A 473 -11.35 -16.02 24.91
CA TYR A 473 -10.47 -15.50 25.97
C TYR A 473 -10.97 -15.74 27.40
N ASP A 474 -12.24 -16.15 27.63
CA ASP A 474 -12.80 -16.29 28.99
C ASP A 474 -11.95 -17.18 29.90
N GLY A 475 -11.51 -18.32 29.34
CA GLY A 475 -10.73 -19.33 30.07
C GLY A 475 -9.40 -18.81 30.64
N LEU A 476 -8.75 -17.84 29.98
CA LEU A 476 -7.47 -17.28 30.44
C LEU A 476 -7.62 -16.43 31.71
N LEU A 477 -8.77 -15.79 31.88
CA LEU A 477 -9.06 -14.90 33.01
C LEU A 477 -9.71 -15.61 34.20
N THR A 478 -9.97 -16.92 34.11
CA THR A 478 -10.56 -17.70 35.22
C THR A 478 -9.59 -17.98 36.38
N GLY A 479 -8.29 -17.79 36.14
CA GLY A 479 -7.26 -18.11 37.13
C GLY A 479 -6.88 -19.57 37.23
N ALA A 480 -7.32 -20.41 36.28
CA ALA A 480 -7.03 -21.84 36.25
C ALA A 480 -5.53 -22.18 36.18
N SER A 481 -4.72 -21.30 35.60
CA SER A 481 -3.27 -21.48 35.46
C SER A 481 -2.52 -20.17 35.73
N PRO A 482 -1.46 -20.18 36.55
CA PRO A 482 -0.62 -19.00 36.75
C PRO A 482 0.10 -18.57 35.46
N PHE A 483 0.40 -19.50 34.56
CA PHE A 483 1.05 -19.22 33.27
C PHE A 483 0.22 -18.29 32.38
N TYR A 484 -1.11 -18.44 32.39
CA TYR A 484 -2.00 -17.61 31.58
C TYR A 484 -1.92 -16.15 32.02
N ARG A 485 -1.90 -15.91 33.33
CA ARG A 485 -1.80 -14.55 33.91
C ARG A 485 -0.46 -13.90 33.60
N LEU A 486 0.63 -14.65 33.74
CA LEU A 486 1.98 -14.16 33.45
C LEU A 486 2.11 -13.75 31.97
N LEU A 487 1.69 -14.62 31.05
CA LEU A 487 1.74 -14.33 29.61
C LEU A 487 0.84 -13.17 29.22
N LEU A 488 -0.36 -13.09 29.80
CA LEU A 488 -1.31 -12.00 29.54
C LEU A 488 -0.73 -10.63 29.89
N VAL A 489 -0.01 -10.50 31.01
CA VAL A 489 0.63 -9.23 31.39
C VAL A 489 1.71 -8.84 30.37
N ASP A 490 2.58 -9.79 30.01
CA ASP A 490 3.71 -9.56 29.09
C ASP A 490 3.25 -9.14 27.68
N ILE A 491 2.27 -9.87 27.13
CA ILE A 491 1.79 -9.58 25.77
C ILE A 491 1.02 -8.26 25.70
N HIS A 492 0.19 -7.94 26.70
CA HIS A 492 -0.60 -6.70 26.66
C HIS A 492 0.24 -5.47 26.99
N SER A 493 1.29 -5.58 27.82
CA SER A 493 2.24 -4.48 28.02
C SER A 493 3.07 -4.24 26.74
N THR A 494 3.46 -5.31 26.04
CA THR A 494 4.12 -5.23 24.72
C THR A 494 3.22 -4.57 23.67
N MET A 495 1.96 -5.00 23.56
CA MET A 495 0.98 -4.40 22.64
C MET A 495 0.75 -2.92 22.94
N GLN A 496 0.70 -2.54 24.22
CA GLN A 496 0.49 -1.15 24.62
C GLN A 496 1.69 -0.26 24.25
N ALA A 497 2.92 -0.76 24.37
CA ALA A 497 4.11 -0.04 23.92
C ALA A 497 4.09 0.18 22.40
N MET A 498 3.71 -0.84 21.62
CA MET A 498 3.53 -0.70 20.18
C MET A 498 2.41 0.30 19.82
N ALA A 499 1.29 0.26 20.54
CA ALA A 499 0.19 1.20 20.34
C ALA A 499 0.64 2.65 20.52
N LEU A 500 1.48 2.93 21.53
CA LEU A 500 2.09 4.26 21.69
C LEU A 500 3.04 4.60 20.54
N CYS A 501 3.90 3.67 20.11
CA CYS A 501 4.82 3.93 19.00
C CYS A 501 4.08 4.33 17.71
N MET A 502 2.97 3.65 17.39
CA MET A 502 2.11 4.00 16.27
C MET A 502 1.45 5.38 16.44
N LEU A 503 0.99 5.70 17.67
CA LEU A 503 0.38 6.98 17.97
C LEU A 503 1.37 8.14 17.78
N VAL A 504 2.59 8.00 18.31
CA VAL A 504 3.64 9.02 18.15
C VAL A 504 4.03 9.16 16.67
N SER A 505 4.21 8.06 15.94
CA SER A 505 4.50 8.12 14.49
C SER A 505 3.41 8.86 13.70
N SER A 506 2.14 8.60 14.01
CA SER A 506 1.02 9.31 13.39
C SER A 506 1.06 10.81 13.69
N ARG A 507 1.42 11.19 14.92
CA ARG A 507 1.50 12.59 15.35
C ARG A 507 2.72 13.33 14.83
N SER A 508 3.85 12.64 14.62
CA SER A 508 4.99 13.24 13.91
C SER A 508 4.65 13.60 12.47
N LYS A 509 3.78 12.84 11.81
CA LYS A 509 3.42 13.07 10.40
C LYS A 509 2.30 14.09 10.22
N SER A 510 1.34 14.17 11.15
CA SER A 510 0.21 15.09 11.05
C SER A 510 -0.50 15.33 12.38
N LEU A 511 -0.78 16.61 12.67
CA LEU A 511 -1.58 17.06 13.81
C LEU A 511 -3.09 17.03 13.57
N SER A 512 -3.56 16.68 12.36
CA SER A 512 -5.00 16.60 12.07
C SER A 512 -5.68 15.58 12.98
N THR A 513 -6.87 15.88 13.49
CA THR A 513 -7.68 14.91 14.27
C THR A 513 -7.92 13.62 13.50
N ILE A 514 -8.02 13.71 12.16
CA ILE A 514 -8.23 12.55 11.28
C ILE A 514 -7.01 11.61 11.31
N SER A 515 -5.80 12.11 11.57
CA SER A 515 -4.59 11.27 11.60
C SER A 515 -4.66 10.21 12.71
N LEU A 516 -5.35 10.48 13.83
CA LEU A 516 -5.58 9.52 14.91
C LEU A 516 -6.36 8.26 14.46
N LEU A 517 -7.09 8.32 13.35
CA LEU A 517 -7.78 7.14 12.83
C LEU A 517 -6.81 6.05 12.41
N ILE A 518 -5.61 6.41 11.92
CA ILE A 518 -4.61 5.43 11.45
C ILE A 518 -4.18 4.49 12.59
N PRO A 519 -3.58 4.97 13.70
CA PRO A 519 -3.20 4.09 14.81
C PRO A 519 -4.41 3.43 15.47
N THR A 520 -5.58 4.08 15.47
CA THR A 520 -6.81 3.48 16.01
C THR A 520 -7.24 2.26 15.21
N ILE A 521 -7.30 2.37 13.87
CA ILE A 521 -7.72 1.28 12.98
C ILE A 521 -6.74 0.11 13.07
N TRP A 522 -5.44 0.35 13.08
CA TRP A 522 -4.43 -0.70 13.22
C TRP A 522 -4.56 -1.44 14.56
N ASN A 523 -4.77 -0.71 15.65
CA ASN A 523 -4.95 -1.32 16.96
C ASN A 523 -6.29 -2.06 17.07
N ILE A 524 -7.39 -1.57 16.48
CA ILE A 524 -8.66 -2.31 16.39
C ILE A 524 -8.46 -3.59 15.57
N PHE A 525 -7.76 -3.50 14.44
CA PHE A 525 -7.47 -4.65 13.60
C PHE A 525 -6.70 -5.74 14.38
N ASN A 526 -5.70 -5.33 15.16
CA ASN A 526 -5.00 -6.23 16.09
C ASN A 526 -5.95 -6.91 17.08
N GLN A 527 -6.89 -6.16 17.67
CA GLN A 527 -7.90 -6.71 18.57
C GLN A 527 -8.77 -7.82 17.92
N PHE A 528 -8.82 -7.97 16.60
CA PHE A 528 -9.57 -9.06 15.98
C PHE A 528 -8.70 -10.16 15.38
N TYR A 529 -7.49 -9.85 14.93
CA TYR A 529 -6.67 -10.76 14.14
C TYR A 529 -5.37 -11.24 14.80
N GLY A 530 -4.98 -10.64 15.94
CA GLY A 530 -3.80 -11.00 16.71
C GLY A 530 -2.54 -10.23 16.31
N ALA A 531 -1.64 -10.06 17.28
CA ALA A 531 -0.49 -9.17 17.19
C ALA A 531 0.60 -9.73 16.25
N ALA A 532 0.78 -11.06 16.24
CA ALA A 532 1.71 -11.76 15.34
C ALA A 532 1.42 -11.51 13.86
N PHE A 533 0.17 -11.27 13.48
CA PHE A 533 -0.16 -10.93 12.10
C PHE A 533 -0.11 -9.43 11.86
N VAL A 534 -0.76 -8.66 12.74
CA VAL A 534 -1.06 -7.25 12.48
C VAL A 534 0.15 -6.34 12.65
N TYR A 535 0.97 -6.55 13.69
CA TYR A 535 2.08 -5.64 13.96
C TYR A 535 3.26 -5.79 13.00
N PRO A 536 3.68 -6.99 12.55
CA PRO A 536 4.69 -7.09 11.50
C PRO A 536 4.20 -6.46 10.19
N LEU A 537 2.91 -6.59 9.85
CA LEU A 537 2.32 -5.95 8.69
C LEU A 537 2.32 -4.41 8.80
N TYR A 538 2.02 -3.86 9.99
CA TYR A 538 2.15 -2.44 10.24
C TYR A 538 3.61 -1.97 10.10
N LEU A 539 4.56 -2.67 10.72
CA LEU A 539 5.98 -2.32 10.66
C LEU A 539 6.51 -2.39 9.22
N LEU A 540 6.06 -3.36 8.42
CA LEU A 540 6.34 -3.40 6.99
C LEU A 540 5.82 -2.15 6.28
N LEU A 541 4.55 -1.78 6.50
CA LEU A 541 3.97 -0.59 5.89
C LEU A 541 4.70 0.68 6.32
N GLU A 542 5.02 0.80 7.60
CA GLU A 542 5.78 1.92 8.16
C GLU A 542 7.17 1.99 7.52
N ALA A 543 7.88 0.87 7.39
CA ALA A 543 9.18 0.78 6.72
C ALA A 543 9.11 1.16 5.23
N VAL A 544 8.13 0.64 4.48
CA VAL A 544 7.92 0.98 3.07
C VAL A 544 7.61 2.46 2.89
N THR A 545 6.78 3.02 3.77
CA THR A 545 6.33 4.41 3.64
C THR A 545 7.36 5.44 4.10
N THR A 546 8.17 5.10 5.11
CA THR A 546 9.14 6.03 5.71
C THR A 546 10.58 5.75 5.29
N GLY A 547 10.89 4.60 4.69
CA GLY A 547 12.24 4.22 4.28
C GLY A 547 13.22 4.09 5.45
N PHE A 548 12.72 3.82 6.66
CA PHE A 548 13.49 3.92 7.92
C PHE A 548 14.14 5.30 8.14
N ASN A 549 13.65 6.36 7.50
CA ASN A 549 14.07 7.73 7.79
C ASN A 549 13.66 8.11 9.23
N PRO A 550 14.42 9.01 9.89
CA PRO A 550 14.01 9.50 11.20
C PRO A 550 12.63 10.16 11.09
N LEU A 551 11.75 9.87 12.05
CA LEU A 551 10.46 10.55 12.12
C LEU A 551 10.70 12.02 12.47
N PRO A 552 10.02 12.96 11.81
CA PRO A 552 10.18 14.39 12.08
C PRO A 552 9.70 14.72 13.50
N PRO A 553 10.30 15.73 14.16
CA PRO A 553 9.94 16.05 15.52
C PRO A 553 8.47 16.41 15.72
N VAL A 554 7.86 15.94 16.82
CA VAL A 554 6.54 16.45 17.23
C VAL A 554 6.78 17.82 17.85
N GLU A 555 6.76 18.87 17.03
CA GLU A 555 7.10 20.23 17.46
C GLU A 555 6.06 20.85 18.39
N ASN A 556 4.80 20.44 18.27
CA ASN A 556 3.71 20.97 19.09
C ASN A 556 3.80 20.50 20.55
N GLU A 557 4.00 21.43 21.48
CA GLU A 557 4.20 21.12 22.90
C GLU A 557 2.98 20.47 23.56
N ASN A 558 1.76 20.95 23.25
CA ASN A 558 0.52 20.38 23.77
C ASN A 558 0.35 18.92 23.32
N CYS A 559 0.73 18.62 22.08
CA CYS A 559 0.74 17.26 21.56
C CYS A 559 1.78 16.38 22.25
N ARG A 560 3.02 16.88 22.43
CA ARG A 560 4.07 16.14 23.18
C ARG A 560 3.66 15.83 24.61
N PHE A 561 3.11 16.82 25.31
CA PHE A 561 2.65 16.65 26.67
C PHE A 561 1.48 15.66 26.75
N ALA A 562 0.52 15.76 25.82
CA ALA A 562 -0.55 14.79 25.70
C ALA A 562 -0.03 13.37 25.40
N LEU A 563 1.02 13.22 24.57
CA LEU A 563 1.65 11.93 24.29
C LEU A 563 2.29 11.32 25.53
N LEU A 564 2.91 12.14 26.39
CA LEU A 564 3.45 11.68 27.67
C LEU A 564 2.34 11.16 28.59
N TRP A 565 1.24 11.90 28.74
CA TRP A 565 0.10 11.43 29.53
C TRP A 565 -0.59 10.22 28.92
N SER A 566 -0.70 10.16 27.60
CA SER A 566 -1.14 8.97 26.87
C SER A 566 -0.25 7.78 27.19
N ALA A 567 1.08 7.95 27.22
CA ALA A 567 2.00 6.89 27.62
C ALA A 567 1.77 6.43 29.07
N ILE A 568 1.64 7.37 30.01
CA ILE A 568 1.45 7.07 31.44
C ILE A 568 0.11 6.36 31.68
N ILE A 569 -1.00 7.00 31.31
CA ILE A 569 -2.36 6.48 31.55
C ILE A 569 -2.61 5.23 30.68
N GLY A 570 -2.14 5.27 29.43
CA GLY A 570 -2.25 4.15 28.50
C GLY A 570 -1.57 2.89 28.99
N SER A 571 -0.45 3.00 29.72
CA SER A 571 0.24 1.85 30.31
C SER A 571 -0.63 1.06 31.30
N PHE A 572 -1.67 1.69 31.87
CA PHE A 572 -2.64 1.03 32.75
C PHE A 572 -3.88 0.50 32.02
N LEU A 573 -4.11 0.84 30.74
CA LEU A 573 -5.27 0.34 29.97
C LEU A 573 -5.38 -1.19 29.95
N PRO A 574 -4.29 -1.97 29.79
CA PRO A 574 -4.35 -3.43 29.93
C PRO A 574 -5.02 -3.91 31.22
N PHE A 575 -4.87 -3.20 32.34
CA PHE A 575 -5.45 -3.61 33.62
C PHE A 575 -6.98 -3.62 33.60
N THR A 576 -7.62 -2.77 32.78
CA THR A 576 -9.09 -2.76 32.61
C THR A 576 -9.64 -4.09 32.06
N PHE A 577 -8.79 -4.85 31.37
CA PHE A 577 -9.07 -6.19 30.87
C PHE A 577 -8.53 -7.29 31.79
N LEU A 578 -7.34 -7.08 32.37
CA LEU A 578 -6.61 -8.11 33.11
C LEU A 578 -7.05 -8.28 34.56
N TRP A 579 -7.69 -7.28 35.18
CA TRP A 579 -8.07 -7.34 36.59
C TRP A 579 -8.86 -8.61 37.02
N PRO A 580 -9.73 -9.26 36.19
CA PRO A 580 -10.42 -10.49 36.57
C PRO A 580 -9.46 -11.67 36.77
N ALA A 581 -8.27 -11.60 36.15
CA ALA A 581 -7.22 -12.58 36.38
C ALA A 581 -6.58 -12.41 37.77
N PHE A 582 -6.71 -11.27 38.43
CA PHE A 582 -6.06 -11.01 39.73
C PHE A 582 -7.04 -11.00 40.89
N LEU A 583 -8.26 -10.54 40.64
CA LEU A 583 -9.30 -10.36 41.65
C LEU A 583 -10.49 -11.28 41.37
N ARG A 584 -11.19 -11.71 42.43
CA ARG A 584 -12.42 -12.49 42.27
C ARG A 584 -13.47 -11.64 41.55
N SER A 585 -14.02 -12.13 40.44
CA SER A 585 -15.04 -11.45 39.65
C SER A 585 -16.19 -12.39 39.28
N THR A 586 -17.39 -11.86 39.10
CA THR A 586 -18.49 -12.62 38.50
C THR A 586 -18.21 -12.94 37.02
N THR A 587 -18.80 -14.01 36.51
CA THR A 587 -18.70 -14.41 35.09
C THR A 587 -19.08 -13.26 34.15
N GLU A 588 -20.19 -12.58 34.44
CA GLU A 588 -20.68 -11.46 33.63
C GLU A 588 -19.69 -10.29 33.57
N ARG A 589 -19.10 -9.91 34.72
CA ARG A 589 -18.11 -8.82 34.77
C ARG A 589 -16.84 -9.18 34.01
N ARG A 590 -16.37 -10.44 34.13
CA ARG A 590 -15.20 -10.95 33.39
C ARG A 590 -15.46 -10.91 31.88
N GLN A 591 -16.58 -11.47 31.43
CA GLN A 591 -16.93 -11.50 30.00
C GLN A 591 -17.14 -10.10 29.43
N ARG A 592 -17.71 -9.17 30.21
CA ARG A 592 -17.78 -7.74 29.83
C ARG A 592 -16.41 -7.10 29.68
N ALA A 593 -15.46 -7.37 30.59
CA ALA A 593 -14.11 -6.83 30.47
C ALA A 593 -13.43 -7.30 29.16
N ILE A 594 -13.61 -8.58 28.78
CA ILE A 594 -13.08 -9.13 27.52
C ILE A 594 -13.69 -8.43 26.30
N ALA A 595 -15.01 -8.24 26.31
CA ALA A 595 -15.73 -7.61 25.20
C ALA A 595 -15.34 -6.13 25.04
N LEU A 596 -15.36 -5.37 26.14
CA LEU A 596 -15.16 -3.92 26.11
C LEU A 596 -13.70 -3.52 25.83
N TYR A 597 -12.73 -4.38 26.15
CA TYR A 597 -11.32 -4.12 25.84
C TYR A 597 -11.04 -3.97 24.33
N ARG A 598 -11.91 -4.49 23.46
CA ARG A 598 -11.81 -4.27 22.00
C ARG A 598 -11.95 -2.80 21.60
N PHE A 599 -12.51 -1.96 22.48
CA PHE A 599 -12.59 -0.50 22.32
C PHE A 599 -11.44 0.26 22.98
N ALA A 600 -10.51 -0.41 23.67
CA ALA A 600 -9.33 0.23 24.26
C ALA A 600 -8.55 1.12 23.26
N PRO A 601 -8.38 0.75 21.98
CA PRO A 601 -7.75 1.63 20.99
C PRO A 601 -8.46 2.97 20.79
N VAL A 602 -9.80 2.98 20.84
CA VAL A 602 -10.60 4.21 20.70
C VAL A 602 -10.40 5.08 21.93
N VAL A 603 -10.45 4.48 23.12
CA VAL A 603 -10.18 5.18 24.39
C VAL A 603 -8.78 5.79 24.39
N PHE A 604 -7.78 5.06 23.89
CA PHE A 604 -6.40 5.52 23.81
C PHE A 604 -6.24 6.74 22.89
N SER A 605 -6.90 6.75 21.72
CA SER A 605 -6.88 7.92 20.83
C SER A 605 -7.70 9.09 21.36
N LEU A 606 -8.82 8.82 22.04
CA LEU A 606 -9.60 9.88 22.70
C LEU A 606 -8.82 10.52 23.85
N LEU A 607 -8.05 9.72 24.61
CA LEU A 607 -7.16 10.22 25.65
C LEU A 607 -6.14 11.21 25.07
N GLN A 608 -5.52 10.87 23.93
CA GLN A 608 -4.63 11.79 23.23
C GLN A 608 -5.34 13.08 22.80
N LEU A 609 -6.52 12.96 22.19
CA LEU A 609 -7.27 14.11 21.69
C LEU A 609 -7.74 15.04 22.82
N VAL A 610 -8.21 14.46 23.94
CA VAL A 610 -8.62 15.21 25.13
C VAL A 610 -7.40 15.88 25.75
N GLY A 611 -6.28 15.16 25.86
CA GLY A 611 -5.01 15.70 26.33
C GLY A 611 -4.60 16.93 25.53
N GLU A 612 -4.58 16.84 24.19
CA GLU A 612 -4.21 17.95 23.31
C GLU A 612 -5.10 19.19 23.51
N LYS A 613 -6.41 19.00 23.71
CA LYS A 613 -7.37 20.10 23.90
C LYS A 613 -7.34 20.72 25.29
N THR A 614 -7.02 19.93 26.31
CA THR A 614 -7.03 20.37 27.71
C THR A 614 -5.69 20.96 28.16
N SER A 615 -4.60 20.54 27.52
CA SER A 615 -3.23 21.02 27.82
C SER A 615 -3.01 22.49 27.49
N GLY A 616 -3.79 23.05 26.54
CA GLY A 616 -3.73 24.47 26.20
C GLY A 616 -4.31 25.41 27.26
N ALA A 617 -4.91 24.90 28.35
CA ALA A 617 -5.65 25.73 29.29
C ALA A 617 -4.82 26.27 30.46
N GLN A 618 -3.96 25.52 31.16
CA GLN A 618 -3.43 26.00 32.47
C GLN A 618 -2.13 25.40 33.02
N VAL A 619 -1.22 24.78 32.25
CA VAL A 619 -0.01 24.18 32.88
C VAL A 619 1.30 24.60 32.24
N VAL A 620 2.03 25.48 32.93
CA VAL A 620 3.45 25.77 32.70
C VAL A 620 4.24 24.52 33.07
N LEU A 621 4.62 23.70 32.10
CA LEU A 621 5.52 22.58 32.30
C LEU A 621 6.81 22.79 31.55
N GLN A 622 7.91 22.35 32.18
CA GLN A 622 9.21 22.24 31.55
C GLN A 622 9.12 21.50 30.20
N PRO A 623 9.95 21.86 29.21
CA PRO A 623 9.94 21.22 27.90
C PRO A 623 10.09 19.71 28.05
N THR A 624 9.09 18.97 27.56
CA THR A 624 9.12 17.51 27.57
C THR A 624 10.02 17.01 26.45
N SER A 625 11.01 16.18 26.80
CA SER A 625 11.86 15.53 25.80
C SER A 625 11.02 14.70 24.84
N HIS A 626 11.38 14.73 23.55
CA HIS A 626 10.73 13.92 22.52
C HIS A 626 10.84 12.40 22.79
N ALA A 627 11.82 11.98 23.58
CA ALA A 627 12.02 10.59 23.97
C ALA A 627 11.12 10.15 25.16
N SER A 628 10.57 11.07 25.94
CA SER A 628 9.88 10.76 27.21
C SER A 628 8.68 9.81 27.06
N PRO A 629 7.77 9.96 26.07
CA PRO A 629 6.65 9.03 25.90
C PRO A 629 7.13 7.60 25.64
N TYR A 630 8.15 7.44 24.79
CA TYR A 630 8.74 6.15 24.47
C TYR A 630 9.41 5.49 25.69
N PHE A 631 10.12 6.29 26.49
CA PHE A 631 10.74 5.82 27.71
C PHE A 631 9.71 5.28 28.70
N VAL A 632 8.60 6.01 28.92
CA VAL A 632 7.51 5.57 29.79
C VAL A 632 6.90 4.25 29.31
N ALA A 633 6.57 4.14 28.02
CA ALA A 633 6.04 2.89 27.48
C ALA A 633 7.04 1.74 27.52
N GLY A 634 8.32 2.00 27.25
CA GLY A 634 9.38 1.01 27.32
C GLY A 634 9.57 0.47 28.73
N CYS A 635 9.57 1.35 29.74
CA CYS A 635 9.59 0.97 31.15
C CYS A 635 8.36 0.14 31.55
N ALA A 636 7.16 0.57 31.16
CA ALA A 636 5.93 -0.17 31.45
C ALA A 636 5.92 -1.58 30.82
N ALA A 637 6.36 -1.70 29.57
CA ALA A 637 6.52 -2.99 28.90
C ALA A 637 7.56 -3.88 29.61
N THR A 638 8.70 -3.30 29.98
CA THR A 638 9.78 -3.99 30.72
C THR A 638 9.31 -4.51 32.06
N VAL A 639 8.56 -3.69 32.82
CA VAL A 639 7.98 -4.11 34.11
C VAL A 639 7.01 -5.29 33.92
N GLY A 640 6.18 -5.26 32.89
CA GLY A 640 5.30 -6.38 32.54
C GLY A 640 6.06 -7.66 32.20
N HIS A 641 7.17 -7.53 31.45
CA HIS A 641 8.04 -8.64 31.10
C HIS A 641 8.75 -9.23 32.33
N TRP A 642 9.30 -8.38 33.20
CA TRP A 642 9.93 -8.80 34.46
C TRP A 642 8.95 -9.45 35.42
N TYR A 643 7.71 -8.98 35.47
CA TYR A 643 6.65 -9.65 36.23
C TYR A 643 6.43 -11.09 35.74
N ALA A 644 6.40 -11.30 34.42
CA ALA A 644 6.25 -12.64 33.83
C ALA A 644 7.46 -13.54 34.13
N LEU A 645 8.69 -13.04 33.95
CA LEU A 645 9.93 -13.76 34.25
C LEU A 645 10.09 -14.08 35.74
N GLY A 646 9.83 -13.12 36.62
CA GLY A 646 9.85 -13.32 38.07
C GLY A 646 8.85 -14.38 38.52
N GLY A 647 7.64 -14.35 37.95
CA GLY A 647 6.64 -15.39 38.15
C GLY A 647 7.12 -16.77 37.68
N ALA A 648 7.79 -16.84 36.53
CA ALA A 648 8.40 -18.07 36.03
C ALA A 648 9.48 -18.61 36.98
N LEU A 649 10.33 -17.76 37.54
CA LEU A 649 11.34 -18.18 38.53
C LEU A 649 10.69 -18.76 39.81
N VAL A 650 9.63 -18.12 40.31
CA VAL A 650 8.86 -18.64 41.46
C VAL A 650 8.24 -20.01 41.16
N LEU A 651 7.64 -20.16 39.98
CA LEU A 651 7.06 -21.44 39.55
C LEU A 651 8.13 -22.53 39.38
N THR A 652 9.33 -22.15 38.90
CA THR A 652 10.49 -23.03 38.80
C THR A 652 10.94 -23.52 40.16
N GLY A 653 11.05 -22.63 41.15
CA GLY A 653 11.38 -23.00 42.54
C GLY A 653 10.39 -24.01 43.11
N ARG A 654 9.09 -23.80 42.89
CA ARG A 654 8.03 -24.73 43.31
C ARG A 654 8.10 -26.08 42.57
N ALA A 655 8.46 -26.08 41.28
CA ALA A 655 8.60 -27.30 40.49
C ALA A 655 9.77 -28.15 40.99
N ILE A 656 10.91 -27.53 41.31
CA ILE A 656 12.09 -28.20 41.88
C ILE A 656 11.74 -28.83 43.24
N GLN A 657 10.99 -28.12 44.09
CA GLN A 657 10.55 -28.64 45.40
C GLN A 657 9.63 -29.87 45.28
N ARG A 658 8.78 -29.92 44.24
CA ARG A 658 7.82 -31.02 44.04
C ARG A 658 8.44 -32.25 43.37
N ALA A 659 9.37 -32.04 42.44
CA ALA A 659 9.95 -33.12 41.64
C ALA A 659 11.38 -33.44 42.13
N ARG A 660 11.47 -34.31 43.15
CA ARG A 660 12.74 -34.80 43.73
C ARG A 660 13.65 -35.30 42.59
N GLY A 661 14.83 -34.67 42.42
CA GLY A 661 15.84 -35.05 41.42
C GLY A 661 15.84 -34.25 40.12
N THR A 662 14.96 -33.26 39.93
CA THR A 662 14.98 -32.42 38.72
C THR A 662 15.99 -31.28 38.87
N GLY A 663 17.01 -31.22 38.01
CA GLY A 663 18.01 -30.14 38.03
C GLY A 663 17.39 -28.76 37.77
N ARG A 664 17.96 -27.70 38.40
CA ARG A 664 17.46 -26.30 38.32
C ARG A 664 17.24 -25.83 36.87
N LEU A 665 18.21 -26.08 36.00
CA LEU A 665 18.15 -25.69 34.59
C LEU A 665 16.99 -26.37 33.84
N ARG A 666 16.78 -27.67 34.08
CA ARG A 666 15.70 -28.43 33.44
C ARG A 666 14.33 -27.95 33.91
N ALA A 667 14.17 -27.65 35.20
CA ALA A 667 12.93 -27.07 35.72
C ALA A 667 12.65 -25.69 35.12
N LEU A 668 13.68 -24.83 35.01
CA LEU A 668 13.55 -23.52 34.40
C LEU A 668 13.13 -23.61 32.92
N ILE A 669 13.79 -24.48 32.15
CA ILE A 669 13.45 -24.71 30.73
C ILE A 669 11.99 -25.17 30.59
N LEU A 670 11.51 -26.07 31.46
CA LEU A 670 10.12 -26.54 31.41
C LEU A 670 9.11 -25.43 31.69
N VAL A 671 9.39 -24.57 32.66
CA VAL A 671 8.52 -23.44 33.01
C VAL A 671 8.54 -22.38 31.91
N LEU A 672 9.73 -22.01 31.41
CA LEU A 672 9.86 -21.08 30.29
C LEU A 672 9.21 -21.64 29.01
N ARG A 673 9.22 -22.96 28.82
CA ARG A 673 8.46 -23.60 27.76
C ARG A 673 6.97 -23.39 27.96
N GLN A 674 6.42 -23.75 29.12
CA GLN A 674 4.98 -23.53 29.39
C GLN A 674 4.55 -22.05 29.31
N LEU A 675 5.46 -21.12 29.57
CA LEU A 675 5.21 -19.68 29.45
C LEU A 675 5.32 -19.18 27.99
N TYR A 676 6.42 -19.47 27.29
CA TYR A 676 6.78 -18.84 26.01
C TYR A 676 6.93 -19.79 24.80
N TYR A 677 7.15 -21.09 24.96
CA TYR A 677 7.44 -22.02 23.85
C TYR A 677 6.47 -23.22 23.76
N LEU A 678 6.21 -23.70 22.54
CA LEU A 678 5.27 -24.80 22.31
C LEU A 678 5.65 -26.12 23.02
N PRO A 679 4.72 -26.74 23.76
CA PRO A 679 4.78 -28.15 24.05
C PRO A 679 4.07 -28.94 22.93
N ARG A 680 4.82 -29.46 21.96
CA ARG A 680 4.42 -30.69 21.26
C ARG A 680 5.43 -31.78 21.55
N SER A 681 5.09 -32.61 22.54
CA SER A 681 5.35 -34.04 22.60
C SER A 681 4.64 -34.57 23.85
N ALA A 682 3.69 -35.49 23.64
CA ALA A 682 3.20 -36.54 24.51
C ALA A 682 3.21 -36.34 26.05
N GLU A 683 2.04 -36.60 26.68
CA GLU A 683 1.69 -36.53 28.12
C GLU A 683 0.85 -35.27 28.42
N THR A 684 -0.48 -35.27 28.31
CA THR A 684 -1.41 -36.14 29.04
C THR A 684 -2.76 -36.05 28.33
N ALA A 685 -3.03 -37.02 27.46
CA ALA A 685 -4.38 -37.29 26.98
C ALA A 685 -5.12 -37.99 28.12
N LEU A 686 -5.76 -37.24 29.02
CA LEU A 686 -6.83 -37.69 29.93
C LEU A 686 -7.11 -36.57 30.94
N ARG A 687 -8.04 -35.66 30.60
CA ARG A 687 -9.09 -35.10 31.46
C ARG A 687 -9.57 -33.70 30.97
N LEU A 688 -10.86 -33.67 30.64
CA LEU A 688 -11.79 -32.55 30.43
C LEU A 688 -11.66 -31.69 29.15
N ASN A 689 -12.67 -31.85 28.28
CA ASN A 689 -13.06 -30.94 27.18
C ASN A 689 -13.21 -29.46 27.63
N ALA A 690 -13.38 -29.20 28.93
CA ALA A 690 -13.50 -27.86 29.50
C ALA A 690 -12.27 -26.93 29.35
N CYS A 691 -11.10 -27.44 28.95
CA CYS A 691 -9.87 -26.65 28.83
C CYS A 691 -9.39 -26.39 27.40
N VAL A 692 -10.12 -26.83 26.37
CA VAL A 692 -9.69 -26.70 24.96
C VAL A 692 -9.54 -25.24 24.54
N LEU A 693 -10.55 -24.40 24.82
CA LEU A 693 -10.53 -22.97 24.48
C LEU A 693 -9.42 -22.21 25.20
N ALA A 694 -9.26 -22.42 26.51
CA ALA A 694 -8.23 -21.76 27.31
C ALA A 694 -6.81 -22.13 26.84
N ARG A 695 -6.57 -23.41 26.51
CA ARG A 695 -5.28 -23.87 25.99
C ARG A 695 -4.99 -23.28 24.62
N ALA A 696 -5.97 -23.27 23.73
CA ALA A 696 -5.81 -22.69 22.40
C ALA A 696 -5.57 -21.18 22.46
N ALA A 697 -6.26 -20.46 23.36
CA ALA A 697 -6.02 -19.04 23.59
C ALA A 697 -4.63 -18.77 24.18
N HIS A 698 -4.14 -19.64 25.08
CA HIS A 698 -2.77 -19.54 25.59
C HIS A 698 -1.75 -19.76 24.47
N GLU A 699 -1.91 -20.82 23.66
CA GLU A 699 -1.06 -21.11 22.51
C GLU A 699 -1.08 -19.96 21.49
N PHE A 700 -2.24 -19.36 21.25
CA PHE A 700 -2.40 -18.17 20.40
C PHE A 700 -1.52 -17.01 20.90
N LEU A 701 -1.56 -16.72 22.21
CA LEU A 701 -0.74 -15.65 22.80
C LEU A 701 0.76 -15.98 22.82
N GLN A 702 1.14 -17.26 22.91
CA GLN A 702 2.55 -17.68 22.80
C GLN A 702 3.09 -17.38 21.39
N TYR A 703 2.30 -17.70 20.36
CA TYR A 703 2.64 -17.36 18.98
C TYR A 703 2.68 -15.84 18.76
N ASP A 704 1.74 -15.09 19.35
CA ASP A 704 1.80 -13.62 19.34
C ASP A 704 3.18 -13.15 19.82
N LEU A 705 3.59 -13.53 21.02
CA LEU A 705 4.84 -13.05 21.58
C LEU A 705 6.07 -13.48 20.76
N LEU A 706 6.16 -14.76 20.37
CA LEU A 706 7.29 -15.28 19.57
C LEU A 706 7.47 -14.57 18.22
N VAL A 707 6.36 -14.25 17.55
CA VAL A 707 6.41 -13.54 16.27
C VAL A 707 6.75 -12.06 16.49
N LEU A 708 6.28 -11.44 17.58
CA LEU A 708 6.70 -10.09 17.95
C LEU A 708 8.20 -10.02 18.26
N PHE A 709 8.77 -11.03 18.94
CA PHE A 709 10.21 -11.17 19.11
C PHE A 709 10.94 -11.14 17.75
N ALA A 710 10.48 -11.95 16.79
CA ALA A 710 11.07 -12.03 15.46
C ALA A 710 10.86 -10.77 14.60
N ALA A 711 9.79 -9.99 14.84
CA ALA A 711 9.47 -8.79 14.08
C ALA A 711 10.13 -7.52 14.64
N TYR A 712 10.16 -7.36 15.96
CA TYR A 712 10.62 -6.11 16.58
C TYR A 712 12.13 -6.00 16.60
N LEU A 713 12.85 -7.11 16.71
CA LEU A 713 14.31 -7.11 16.72
C LEU A 713 14.93 -6.57 15.41
N PRO A 714 14.57 -7.07 14.20
CA PRO A 714 15.10 -6.51 12.96
C PRO A 714 14.66 -5.06 12.78
N TYR A 715 13.41 -4.72 13.13
CA TYR A 715 12.93 -3.35 13.02
C TYR A 715 13.70 -2.38 13.94
N ALA A 716 13.94 -2.77 15.20
CA ALA A 716 14.76 -2.01 16.14
C ALA A 716 16.21 -1.86 15.65
N TYR A 717 16.77 -2.88 15.01
CA TYR A 717 18.07 -2.78 14.34
C TYR A 717 18.06 -1.70 13.25
N TYR A 718 17.07 -1.68 12.36
CA TYR A 718 16.99 -0.64 11.32
C TYR A 718 16.73 0.76 11.87
N LEU A 719 16.04 0.86 13.01
CA LEU A 719 15.92 2.13 13.71
C LEU A 719 17.29 2.60 14.24
N LEU A 720 18.14 1.73 14.77
CA LEU A 720 19.39 2.14 15.41
C LEU A 720 20.60 2.15 14.47
N ALA A 721 20.58 1.38 13.38
CA ALA A 721 21.73 1.21 12.48
C ALA A 721 22.25 2.53 11.89
N PRO A 722 21.41 3.50 11.47
CA PRO A 722 21.90 4.78 10.95
C PRO A 722 22.67 5.64 11.97
N LEU A 723 22.52 5.38 13.27
CA LEU A 723 23.13 6.17 14.34
C LEU A 723 24.59 5.77 14.62
N ASN A 724 25.12 4.74 13.93
CA ASN A 724 26.51 4.25 14.09
C ASN A 724 26.96 4.03 15.54
N LEU A 725 26.03 3.60 16.41
CA LEU A 725 26.25 3.45 17.87
C LEU A 725 27.34 2.44 18.25
N ALA A 726 27.75 1.57 17.32
CA ALA A 726 28.81 0.59 17.54
C ALA A 726 29.65 0.42 16.27
N SER A 727 30.91 0.04 16.48
CA SER A 727 31.88 -0.21 15.41
C SER A 727 31.56 -1.44 14.54
N SER A 728 30.67 -2.33 15.00
CA SER A 728 30.25 -3.52 14.24
C SER A 728 28.73 -3.74 14.28
N PRO A 729 28.09 -4.11 13.14
CA PRO A 729 26.68 -4.50 13.09
C PRO A 729 26.33 -5.66 14.03
N LEU A 730 27.26 -6.60 14.19
CA LEU A 730 27.09 -7.77 15.05
C LEU A 730 26.91 -7.36 16.52
N THR A 731 27.63 -6.33 16.97
CA THR A 731 27.50 -5.80 18.33
C THR A 731 26.10 -5.26 18.60
N ILE A 732 25.52 -4.53 17.64
CA ILE A 732 24.15 -4.00 17.74
C ILE A 732 23.14 -5.14 17.79
N VAL A 733 23.29 -6.14 16.92
CA VAL A 733 22.41 -7.32 16.91
C VAL A 733 22.48 -8.08 18.23
N LEU A 734 23.68 -8.34 18.77
CA LEU A 734 23.85 -9.02 20.05
C LEU A 734 23.27 -8.20 21.22
N ALA A 735 23.46 -6.89 21.21
CA ALA A 735 22.87 -5.99 22.20
C ALA A 735 21.34 -5.97 22.13
N LEU A 736 20.76 -5.99 20.93
CA LEU A 736 19.32 -6.08 20.73
C LEU A 736 18.78 -7.44 21.17
N VAL A 737 19.44 -8.55 20.84
CA VAL A 737 19.05 -9.89 21.33
C VAL A 737 19.06 -9.93 22.86
N LEU A 738 20.14 -9.47 23.48
CA LEU A 738 20.26 -9.42 24.95
C LEU A 738 19.21 -8.48 25.55
N GLY A 739 19.06 -7.29 24.98
CA GLY A 739 18.05 -6.32 25.38
C GLY A 739 16.64 -6.89 25.26
N THR A 740 16.36 -7.70 24.25
CA THR A 740 15.05 -8.31 24.04
C THR A 740 14.77 -9.41 25.08
N ILE A 741 15.79 -10.13 25.55
CA ILE A 741 15.69 -11.09 26.67
C ILE A 741 15.47 -10.37 28.00
N VAL A 742 16.10 -9.21 28.21
CA VAL A 742 16.07 -8.50 29.49
C VAL A 742 14.87 -7.55 29.59
N LEU A 743 14.62 -6.75 28.56
CA LEU A 743 13.60 -5.70 28.53
C LEU A 743 12.27 -6.17 27.94
N GLY A 744 12.26 -7.34 27.31
CA GLY A 744 11.14 -7.83 26.52
C GLY A 744 11.03 -7.13 25.15
N PRO A 745 10.21 -7.67 24.23
CA PRO A 745 10.10 -7.16 22.87
C PRO A 745 9.52 -5.74 22.82
N GLY A 746 8.48 -5.47 23.63
CA GLY A 746 7.87 -4.13 23.69
C GLY A 746 8.81 -3.06 24.25
N GLY A 747 9.62 -3.42 25.26
CA GLY A 747 10.64 -2.55 25.83
C GLY A 747 11.69 -2.17 24.79
N VAL A 748 12.30 -3.17 24.14
CA VAL A 748 13.33 -2.92 23.10
C VAL A 748 12.82 -2.04 21.98
N LEU A 749 11.62 -2.30 21.45
CA LEU A 749 11.07 -1.50 20.37
C LEU A 749 10.87 -0.04 20.80
N ALA A 750 10.22 0.19 21.94
CA ALA A 750 9.96 1.53 22.44
C ALA A 750 11.25 2.30 22.74
N PHE A 751 12.24 1.66 23.38
CA PHE A 751 13.53 2.29 23.62
C PHE A 751 14.30 2.57 22.33
N ALA A 752 14.22 1.69 21.31
CA ALA A 752 14.85 1.96 20.01
C ALA A 752 14.25 3.20 19.34
N TYR A 753 12.93 3.38 19.42
CA TYR A 753 12.28 4.64 19.02
C TYR A 753 12.79 5.82 19.86
N GLY A 754 12.84 5.69 21.19
CA GLY A 754 13.30 6.77 22.07
C GLY A 754 14.75 7.22 21.80
N VAL A 755 15.67 6.26 21.61
CA VAL A 755 17.09 6.53 21.32
C VAL A 755 17.26 7.22 19.96
N ARG A 756 16.56 6.74 18.92
CA ARG A 756 16.53 7.37 17.60
C ARG A 756 16.20 8.86 17.70
N TRP A 757 15.20 9.18 18.50
CA TRP A 757 14.70 10.54 18.68
C TRP A 757 15.60 11.43 19.53
N HIS A 758 16.32 10.86 20.49
CA HIS A 758 17.23 11.62 21.33
C HIS A 758 18.47 12.10 20.55
N LEU A 759 18.99 11.27 19.65
CA LEU A 759 20.26 11.52 18.97
C LEU A 759 20.10 12.34 17.68
N VAL A 760 18.99 12.18 16.95
CA VAL A 760 18.74 12.94 15.69
C VAL A 760 18.50 14.43 15.93
N ILE A 761 18.16 14.85 17.16
CA ILE A 761 17.93 16.27 17.50
C ILE A 761 19.23 16.96 17.99
N GLN A 762 20.29 16.19 18.25
CA GLN A 762 21.60 16.72 18.69
C GLN A 762 22.58 16.97 17.54
N GLU A 763 22.27 16.48 16.34
CA GLU A 763 22.90 16.87 15.06
C GLU A 763 22.09 17.98 14.39
#